data_AF-A0A538RWZ7-F1
#
_entry.id   AF-A0A538RWZ7-F1
#
_cell.length_a   1.000
_cell.length_b   1.000
_cell.length_c   1.000
_cell.angle_alpha   90.00
_cell.angle_beta   90.00
_cell.angle_gamma   90.00
#
_symmetry.space_group_name_H-M   'P 1'
#
loop_
_entity.id
_entity.type
_entity.pdbx_description
1 polymer ?
#
loop_
_entity_poly.entity_id
_entity_poly.type
_entity_poly.pdbx_seq_one_letter_code
_entity_poly.pdbx_strand_id
1 'polypeptide(L)'
;MGKGQIICVLGMHRSGTSLVTRVVNLLGVSLGREESMMAPDAANCKGYWEHRALSELNEEILSRVGGSWDQPPTAMSGWEVARELADLRERGRGLIEEEFDLSETWGWKDPRNCLTLPFWQWLLPPMHYLICVRNPIDVAMSLERRNGFPLSKGFHLWLTYMKSALRHTSDRPRHVVLYENWLENAEAELGHLAAFLGRSAEVTAEVKDFVDRALQHHRTSVVNVVDDARLGFPAKALYLALRLFAGLQRQQPDNSTFTNDTPLRLLDIFSLYAAEAMADGDKLRAQVEEQERQSAAEKMALQLAESAREAAQREVTDLHELLAKQTKRSAELMSKVASLSRHEKELRQMFLETQEQLLRRDEELQAALGAALQDISTGLGGTSRKLIIPSKHLQYRHLIRQIQEVVQRTLPPQATTLVVSKGDNDLLQLDGRPAWHFPQTADGVYAGHYPATGEAAIAHLESLRAKGADFLLFPSTGLWWLDHYKEFREHLERHYRLVFREPETCLIFSLREPPGQGAAGAVNGAAGLHGAQGLAPAADAGYRQLIEAVQKVVQNNLPAGSTVLVASKGDSALLKLDGRPAWHFPQTAEGVYAGHHPADSEAAIAHLEALRAKGAEFLLFPSTSFWWLGYYRDFQQHLESRYRIICRDQHCLIYDLGKRRARLMRRMLKRIVATVSLRSRHA
;
A
#
# COMPACT_ATOMS: atom_id res chain seq x y z
N MET A 1 -28.64 72.90 -5.72
CA MET A 1 -29.37 72.03 -4.77
C MET A 1 -28.89 70.62 -5.02
N GLY A 2 -28.06 70.08 -4.13
CA GLY A 2 -27.43 68.77 -4.33
C GLY A 2 -28.48 67.67 -4.27
N LYS A 3 -28.51 66.77 -5.26
CA LYS A 3 -29.38 65.59 -5.23
C LYS A 3 -28.99 64.71 -4.04
N GLY A 4 -29.97 64.22 -3.29
CA GLY A 4 -29.77 63.27 -2.20
C GLY A 4 -28.97 62.04 -2.64
N GLN A 5 -28.08 61.55 -1.78
CA GLN A 5 -27.25 60.37 -2.05
C GLN A 5 -27.96 59.11 -1.55
N ILE A 6 -27.94 58.02 -2.34
CA ILE A 6 -28.49 56.73 -1.92
C ILE A 6 -27.37 55.83 -1.40
N ILE A 7 -27.52 55.33 -0.17
CA ILE A 7 -26.56 54.42 0.47
C ILE A 7 -27.13 53.01 0.56
N CYS A 8 -26.44 52.04 -0.04
CA CYS A 8 -26.80 50.63 0.07
C CYS A 8 -25.78 49.87 0.91
N VAL A 9 -26.21 49.42 2.10
CA VAL A 9 -25.40 48.58 2.98
C VAL A 9 -25.54 47.13 2.56
N LEU A 10 -24.42 46.56 2.11
CA LEU A 10 -24.27 45.20 1.65
C LEU A 10 -23.42 44.41 2.65
N GLY A 11 -23.58 43.10 2.66
CA GLY A 11 -22.84 42.22 3.55
C GLY A 11 -23.54 40.87 3.70
N MET A 12 -22.79 39.81 3.98
CA MET A 12 -23.41 38.56 4.40
C MET A 12 -24.07 38.78 5.77
N HIS A 13 -25.17 38.08 6.06
CA HIS A 13 -25.76 38.07 7.41
C HIS A 13 -24.65 37.84 8.45
N ARG A 14 -24.76 38.53 9.59
CA ARG A 14 -23.79 38.45 10.71
C ARG A 14 -22.41 39.06 10.43
N SER A 15 -22.25 39.81 9.34
CA SER A 15 -20.99 40.52 9.00
C SER A 15 -20.91 41.96 9.54
N GLY A 16 -21.78 42.33 10.49
CA GLY A 16 -21.81 43.70 11.03
C GLY A 16 -22.65 44.70 10.24
N THR A 17 -23.50 44.24 9.32
CA THR A 17 -24.36 45.12 8.51
C THR A 17 -25.28 46.00 9.37
N SER A 18 -25.87 45.47 10.45
CA SER A 18 -26.69 46.25 11.38
C SER A 18 -25.89 47.30 12.16
N LEU A 19 -24.63 46.99 12.54
CA LEU A 19 -23.74 47.96 13.20
C LEU A 19 -23.49 49.15 12.27
N VAL A 20 -23.06 48.85 11.03
CA VAL A 20 -22.79 49.88 10.03
C VAL A 20 -24.04 50.69 9.70
N THR A 21 -25.19 50.03 9.55
CA THR A 21 -26.47 50.71 9.24
C THR A 21 -26.84 51.73 10.31
N ARG A 22 -26.73 51.37 11.59
CA ARG A 22 -27.03 52.31 12.68
C ARG A 22 -26.01 53.45 12.74
N VAL A 23 -24.72 53.18 12.53
CA VAL A 23 -23.71 54.25 12.48
C VAL A 23 -24.00 55.23 11.34
N VAL A 24 -24.33 54.71 10.15
CA VAL A 24 -24.70 55.53 8.98
C VAL A 24 -25.95 56.38 9.27
N ASN A 25 -26.93 55.81 9.96
CA ASN A 25 -28.12 56.53 10.41
C ASN A 25 -27.79 57.65 11.40
N LEU A 26 -26.91 57.41 12.37
CA LEU A 26 -26.44 58.43 13.33
C LEU A 26 -25.63 59.54 12.67
N LEU A 27 -24.99 59.26 11.52
CA LEU A 27 -24.35 60.28 10.69
C LEU A 27 -25.37 61.11 9.88
N GLY A 28 -26.68 60.88 10.04
CA GLY A 28 -27.76 61.66 9.44
C GLY A 28 -28.24 61.14 8.08
N VAL A 29 -28.08 59.84 7.81
CA VAL A 29 -28.71 59.17 6.67
C VAL A 29 -30.08 58.65 7.10
N SER A 30 -31.14 59.03 6.38
CA SER A 30 -32.49 58.54 6.64
C SER A 30 -32.60 57.06 6.26
N LEU A 31 -33.25 56.24 7.09
CA LEU A 31 -33.51 54.82 6.81
C LEU A 31 -34.95 54.56 6.37
N GLY A 32 -35.78 55.60 6.24
CA GLY A 32 -37.23 55.50 6.07
C GLY A 32 -37.97 55.68 7.39
N ARG A 33 -39.29 55.46 7.40
CA ARG A 33 -40.13 55.61 8.60
C ARG A 33 -39.76 54.56 9.65
N GLU A 34 -39.76 54.95 10.92
CA GLU A 34 -39.34 54.08 12.02
C GLU A 34 -40.31 52.88 12.17
N GLU A 35 -41.60 53.10 11.93
CA GLU A 35 -42.65 52.08 11.97
C GLU A 35 -42.48 50.99 10.89
N SER A 36 -41.80 51.33 9.79
CA SER A 36 -41.54 50.42 8.68
C SER A 36 -40.30 49.52 8.92
N MET A 37 -39.55 49.74 10.00
CA MET A 37 -38.38 48.94 10.38
C MET A 37 -38.77 47.59 11.03
N MET A 38 -37.99 46.56 10.75
CA MET A 38 -38.14 45.26 11.43
C MET A 38 -37.78 45.33 12.91
N ALA A 39 -38.67 44.81 13.75
CA ALA A 39 -38.49 44.76 15.20
C ALA A 39 -37.31 43.86 15.62
N PRO A 40 -36.58 44.20 16.67
CA PRO A 40 -35.55 43.33 17.25
C PRO A 40 -36.15 42.03 17.79
N ASP A 41 -35.37 40.94 17.75
CA ASP A 41 -35.74 39.64 18.30
C ASP A 41 -34.55 38.99 19.07
N ALA A 42 -34.71 37.74 19.51
CA ALA A 42 -33.64 37.01 20.20
C ALA A 42 -32.38 36.77 19.34
N ALA A 43 -32.51 36.70 18.00
CA ALA A 43 -31.39 36.50 17.08
C ALA A 43 -30.63 37.81 16.78
N ASN A 44 -31.29 38.96 16.93
CA ASN A 44 -30.69 40.28 16.87
C ASN A 44 -31.38 41.28 17.80
N CYS A 45 -31.04 41.20 19.09
CA CYS A 45 -31.61 42.05 20.13
C CYS A 45 -31.31 43.55 19.97
N LYS A 46 -30.39 43.92 19.08
CA LYS A 46 -29.93 45.31 18.84
C LYS A 46 -30.61 45.96 17.63
N GLY A 47 -31.61 45.29 17.05
CA GLY A 47 -32.36 45.79 15.90
C GLY A 47 -31.79 45.33 14.57
N TYR A 48 -32.67 44.95 13.65
CA TYR A 48 -32.26 44.59 12.31
C TYR A 48 -31.89 45.85 11.51
N TRP A 49 -32.62 46.96 11.63
CA TRP A 49 -32.46 48.12 10.74
C TRP A 49 -32.69 47.75 9.26
N GLU A 50 -33.52 46.75 9.03
CA GLU A 50 -34.02 46.33 7.72
C GLU A 50 -35.43 46.86 7.56
N HIS A 51 -35.75 47.42 6.40
CA HIS A 51 -37.09 47.91 6.07
C HIS A 51 -37.99 46.73 5.66
N ARG A 52 -39.09 46.50 6.38
CA ARG A 52 -39.92 45.29 6.25
C ARG A 52 -40.39 45.03 4.81
N ALA A 53 -41.04 46.02 4.19
CA ALA A 53 -41.60 45.86 2.84
C ALA A 53 -40.54 45.61 1.76
N LEU A 54 -39.32 46.15 1.94
CA LEU A 54 -38.21 45.99 1.00
C LEU A 54 -37.55 44.61 1.16
N SER A 55 -37.48 44.12 2.40
CA SER A 55 -37.08 42.74 2.69
C SER A 55 -38.07 41.72 2.13
N GLU A 56 -39.38 41.94 2.26
CA GLU A 56 -40.42 41.09 1.66
C GLU A 56 -40.30 41.07 0.12
N LEU A 57 -40.06 42.23 -0.49
CA LEU A 57 -39.83 42.31 -1.93
C LEU A 57 -38.58 41.54 -2.36
N ASN A 58 -37.48 41.63 -1.60
CA ASN A 58 -36.28 40.83 -1.85
C ASN A 58 -36.52 39.32 -1.78
N GLU A 59 -37.32 38.86 -0.82
CA GLU A 59 -37.70 37.44 -0.72
C GLU A 59 -38.54 36.99 -1.91
N GLU A 60 -39.50 37.82 -2.34
CA GLU A 60 -40.32 37.52 -3.51
C GLU A 60 -39.50 37.50 -4.80
N ILE A 61 -38.56 38.43 -4.97
CA ILE A 61 -37.60 38.43 -6.08
C ILE A 61 -36.84 37.12 -6.10
N LEU A 62 -36.19 36.74 -4.98
CA LEU A 62 -35.41 35.51 -4.88
C LEU A 62 -36.25 34.27 -5.21
N SER A 63 -37.47 34.20 -4.68
CA SER A 63 -38.41 33.11 -4.94
C SER A 63 -38.74 32.98 -6.43
N ARG A 64 -39.06 34.09 -7.11
CA ARG A 64 -39.38 34.08 -8.55
C ARG A 64 -38.19 33.72 -9.44
N VAL A 65 -36.96 33.99 -8.99
CA VAL A 65 -35.74 33.56 -9.68
C VAL A 65 -35.26 32.17 -9.26
N GLY A 66 -36.08 31.42 -8.51
CA GLY A 66 -35.82 30.02 -8.17
C GLY A 66 -34.82 29.83 -7.02
N GLY A 67 -34.74 30.76 -6.08
CA GLY A 67 -33.86 30.66 -4.92
C GLY A 67 -34.42 31.28 -3.64
N SER A 68 -33.61 31.25 -2.60
CA SER A 68 -33.86 31.89 -1.30
C SER A 68 -32.58 32.55 -0.80
N TRP A 69 -32.65 33.21 0.36
CA TRP A 69 -31.44 33.80 0.97
C TRP A 69 -30.41 32.72 1.39
N ASP A 70 -30.87 31.54 1.80
CA ASP A 70 -30.00 30.43 2.25
C ASP A 70 -29.80 29.34 1.19
N GLN A 71 -30.45 29.47 0.05
CA GLN A 71 -30.23 28.72 -1.19
C GLN A 71 -30.20 29.71 -2.37
N PRO A 72 -29.13 30.53 -2.49
CA PRO A 72 -29.06 31.55 -3.54
C PRO A 72 -29.18 30.94 -4.94
N PRO A 73 -29.89 31.59 -5.87
CA PRO A 73 -30.06 31.09 -7.24
C PRO A 73 -28.70 31.02 -7.96
N THR A 74 -28.50 29.98 -8.77
CA THR A 74 -27.27 29.80 -9.56
C THR A 74 -27.34 30.69 -10.80
N ALA A 75 -26.69 31.86 -10.72
CA ALA A 75 -26.44 32.85 -11.78
C ALA A 75 -27.31 32.72 -13.06
N MET A 76 -28.43 33.42 -13.09
CA MET A 76 -29.11 33.77 -14.35
C MET A 76 -28.58 35.14 -14.80
N SER A 77 -28.27 35.32 -16.08
CA SER A 77 -27.96 36.65 -16.63
C SER A 77 -29.22 37.27 -17.19
N GLY A 78 -29.51 38.54 -16.86
CA GLY A 78 -30.65 39.27 -17.42
C GLY A 78 -32.00 39.00 -16.74
N TRP A 79 -32.01 38.34 -15.57
CA TRP A 79 -33.25 38.12 -14.81
C TRP A 79 -33.82 39.43 -14.25
N GLU A 80 -32.94 40.40 -13.96
CA GLU A 80 -33.30 41.68 -13.37
C GLU A 80 -34.24 42.52 -14.26
N VAL A 81 -34.15 42.31 -15.58
CA VAL A 81 -35.02 42.92 -16.60
C VAL A 81 -36.12 42.00 -17.11
N ALA A 82 -36.24 40.79 -16.56
CA ALA A 82 -37.25 39.81 -16.96
C ALA A 82 -38.67 40.40 -16.83
N ARG A 83 -39.54 40.08 -17.79
CA ARG A 83 -40.90 40.64 -17.83
C ARG A 83 -41.73 40.17 -16.63
N GLU A 84 -41.42 38.99 -16.13
CA GLU A 84 -42.00 38.30 -14.98
C GLU A 84 -41.78 39.03 -13.65
N LEU A 85 -40.88 40.02 -13.61
CA LEU A 85 -40.62 40.87 -12.44
C LEU A 85 -41.15 42.31 -12.62
N ALA A 86 -41.90 42.60 -13.69
CA ALA A 86 -42.37 43.97 -13.98
C ALA A 86 -43.27 44.54 -12.88
N ASP A 87 -44.16 43.71 -12.33
CA ASP A 87 -45.01 44.06 -11.20
C ASP A 87 -44.21 44.34 -9.93
N LEU A 88 -43.12 43.58 -9.68
CA LEU A 88 -42.24 43.85 -8.55
C LEU A 88 -41.48 45.17 -8.70
N ARG A 89 -41.08 45.53 -9.93
CA ARG A 89 -40.43 46.82 -10.20
C ARG A 89 -41.35 48.00 -9.95
N GLU A 90 -42.63 47.88 -10.35
CA GLU A 90 -43.62 48.91 -10.08
C GLU A 90 -43.91 49.06 -8.59
N ARG A 91 -44.09 47.93 -7.88
CA ARG A 91 -44.23 47.92 -6.41
C ARG A 91 -43.00 48.51 -5.72
N GLY A 92 -41.80 48.15 -6.18
CA GLY A 92 -40.55 48.68 -5.67
C GLY A 92 -40.45 50.20 -5.84
N ARG A 93 -40.89 50.74 -6.99
CA ARG A 93 -40.90 52.19 -7.22
C ARG A 93 -41.83 52.90 -6.23
N GLY A 94 -43.06 52.40 -6.11
CA GLY A 94 -44.05 52.96 -5.19
C GLY A 94 -43.58 52.95 -3.74
N LEU A 95 -42.96 51.86 -3.29
CA LEU A 95 -42.38 51.76 -1.94
C LEU A 95 -41.28 52.80 -1.70
N ILE A 96 -40.40 53.00 -2.68
CA ILE A 96 -39.31 53.99 -2.55
C ILE A 96 -39.86 55.42 -2.48
N GLU A 97 -40.82 55.75 -3.34
CA GLU A 97 -41.46 57.07 -3.38
C GLU A 97 -42.29 57.36 -2.11
N GLU A 98 -42.87 56.33 -1.49
CA GLU A 98 -43.63 56.46 -0.25
C GLU A 98 -42.73 56.65 0.99
N GLU A 99 -41.65 55.88 1.08
CA GLU A 99 -40.84 55.74 2.30
C GLU A 99 -39.67 56.73 2.38
N PHE A 100 -39.21 57.26 1.24
CA PHE A 100 -38.00 58.07 1.19
C PHE A 100 -38.22 59.41 0.46
N ASP A 101 -37.72 60.48 1.06
CA ASP A 101 -37.55 61.76 0.36
C ASP A 101 -36.29 61.70 -0.51
N LEU A 102 -36.48 61.64 -1.83
CA LEU A 102 -35.40 61.56 -2.81
C LEU A 102 -34.54 62.84 -2.88
N SER A 103 -34.96 63.93 -2.23
CA SER A 103 -34.15 65.14 -2.06
C SER A 103 -33.14 65.04 -0.92
N GLU A 104 -33.35 64.12 0.02
CA GLU A 104 -32.45 63.84 1.14
C GLU A 104 -31.52 62.65 0.86
N THR A 105 -30.43 62.58 1.62
CA THR A 105 -29.56 61.40 1.61
C THR A 105 -30.19 60.30 2.47
N TRP A 106 -30.58 59.22 1.82
CA TRP A 106 -31.19 58.06 2.46
C TRP A 106 -30.39 56.79 2.19
N GLY A 107 -30.68 55.75 2.96
CA GLY A 107 -30.04 54.47 2.80
C GLY A 107 -30.88 53.33 3.34
N TRP A 108 -30.44 52.14 3.00
CA TRP A 108 -31.12 50.92 3.40
C TRP A 108 -30.14 49.78 3.56
N LYS A 109 -30.62 48.73 4.23
CA LYS A 109 -29.86 47.52 4.43
C LYS A 109 -30.79 46.32 4.32
N ASP A 110 -30.37 45.36 3.52
CA ASP A 110 -30.80 43.96 3.60
C ASP A 110 -29.62 43.12 3.09
N PRO A 111 -29.16 42.09 3.81
CA PRO A 111 -28.10 41.22 3.30
C PRO A 111 -28.42 40.63 1.91
N ARG A 112 -29.68 40.34 1.62
CA ARG A 112 -30.18 39.83 0.33
C ARG A 112 -29.93 40.80 -0.82
N ASN A 113 -29.77 42.09 -0.55
CA ASN A 113 -29.35 43.07 -1.56
C ASN A 113 -28.04 42.67 -2.23
N CYS A 114 -27.17 41.88 -1.59
CA CYS A 114 -25.98 41.32 -2.26
C CYS A 114 -26.36 40.51 -3.51
N LEU A 115 -27.45 39.75 -3.43
CA LEU A 115 -27.94 38.85 -4.47
C LEU A 115 -28.88 39.58 -5.45
N THR A 116 -29.77 40.43 -4.93
CA THR A 116 -30.80 41.11 -5.71
C THR A 116 -30.37 42.48 -6.25
N LEU A 117 -29.12 42.90 -6.02
CA LEU A 117 -28.65 44.24 -6.38
C LEU A 117 -28.93 44.68 -7.82
N PRO A 118 -28.79 43.81 -8.84
CA PRO A 118 -29.06 44.20 -10.23
C PRO A 118 -30.49 44.71 -10.46
N PHE A 119 -31.48 44.11 -9.78
CA PHE A 119 -32.87 44.58 -9.81
C PHE A 119 -33.00 46.01 -9.26
N TRP A 120 -32.35 46.29 -8.13
CA TRP A 120 -32.40 47.60 -7.51
C TRP A 120 -31.59 48.66 -8.27
N GLN A 121 -30.46 48.28 -8.87
CA GLN A 121 -29.66 49.16 -9.74
C GLN A 121 -30.38 49.54 -11.03
N TRP A 122 -31.31 48.70 -11.49
CA TRP A 122 -32.18 49.05 -12.61
C TRP A 122 -33.24 50.08 -12.21
N LEU A 123 -33.75 50.00 -10.98
CA LEU A 123 -34.83 50.84 -10.49
C LEU A 123 -34.36 52.22 -9.98
N LEU A 124 -33.22 52.25 -9.29
CA LEU A 124 -32.74 53.41 -8.53
C LEU A 124 -31.64 54.18 -9.30
N PRO A 125 -31.50 55.50 -9.04
CA PRO A 125 -30.36 56.25 -9.54
C PRO A 125 -29.04 55.74 -8.93
N PRO A 126 -27.87 56.20 -9.42
CA PRO A 126 -26.57 55.74 -8.92
C PRO A 126 -26.44 55.83 -7.40
N MET A 127 -26.03 54.72 -6.78
CA MET A 127 -25.89 54.56 -5.33
C MET A 127 -24.42 54.46 -4.91
N HIS A 128 -24.17 54.65 -3.61
CA HIS A 128 -22.91 54.32 -2.96
C HIS A 128 -23.08 53.07 -2.09
N TYR A 129 -22.07 52.21 -2.12
CA TYR A 129 -22.16 50.88 -1.51
C TYR A 129 -21.23 50.74 -0.31
N LEU A 130 -21.78 50.31 0.83
CA LEU A 130 -21.00 49.96 2.01
C LEU A 130 -20.96 48.44 2.12
N ILE A 131 -19.82 47.81 1.86
CA ILE A 131 -19.67 46.35 1.86
C ILE A 131 -19.09 45.91 3.21
N CYS A 132 -19.95 45.39 4.07
CA CYS A 132 -19.58 44.87 5.38
C CYS A 132 -18.98 43.48 5.25
N VAL A 133 -17.75 43.33 5.71
CA VAL A 133 -16.98 42.09 5.65
C VAL A 133 -16.60 41.69 7.07
N ARG A 134 -16.82 40.43 7.41
CA ARG A 134 -16.35 39.81 8.65
C ARG A 134 -15.67 38.49 8.32
N ASN A 135 -14.80 38.03 9.21
CA ASN A 135 -14.19 36.73 9.17
C ASN A 135 -15.21 35.61 8.81
N PRO A 136 -14.98 34.85 7.72
CA PRO A 136 -15.90 33.80 7.28
C PRO A 136 -16.12 32.69 8.32
N ILE A 137 -15.12 32.43 9.19
CA ILE A 137 -15.24 31.47 10.30
C ILE A 137 -16.27 31.95 11.31
N ASP A 138 -16.15 33.20 11.74
CA ASP A 138 -17.06 33.78 12.74
C ASP A 138 -18.49 33.90 12.18
N VAL A 139 -18.64 34.21 10.88
CA VAL A 139 -19.93 34.22 10.21
C VAL A 139 -20.55 32.82 10.18
N ALA A 140 -19.80 31.80 9.76
CA ALA A 140 -20.29 30.43 9.71
C ALA A 140 -20.68 29.90 11.10
N MET A 141 -19.85 30.12 12.12
CA MET A 141 -20.18 29.76 13.51
C MET A 141 -21.40 30.52 14.05
N SER A 142 -21.61 31.78 13.62
CA SER A 142 -22.82 32.51 13.99
C SER A 142 -24.07 31.96 13.30
N LEU A 143 -23.96 31.49 12.05
CA LEU A 143 -25.07 30.86 11.31
C LEU A 143 -25.39 29.47 11.86
N GLU A 144 -24.37 28.70 12.26
CA GLU A 144 -24.54 27.42 12.94
C GLU A 144 -25.34 27.61 14.23
N ARG A 145 -24.93 28.54 15.10
CA ARG A 145 -25.66 28.82 16.35
C ARG A 145 -27.09 29.32 16.14
N ARG A 146 -27.34 30.10 15.08
CA ARG A 146 -28.66 30.69 14.81
C ARG A 146 -29.61 29.73 14.10
N ASN A 147 -29.12 28.98 13.12
CA ASN A 147 -29.92 28.22 12.17
C ASN A 147 -29.67 26.71 12.20
N GLY A 148 -28.66 26.24 12.94
CA GLY A 148 -28.22 24.83 12.92
C GLY A 148 -27.54 24.43 11.61
N PHE A 149 -27.08 25.39 10.80
CA PHE A 149 -26.43 25.10 9.53
C PHE A 149 -25.03 24.50 9.73
N PRO A 150 -24.64 23.49 8.92
CA PRO A 150 -23.26 23.04 8.86
C PRO A 150 -22.32 24.20 8.50
N LEU A 151 -21.13 24.24 9.10
CA LEU A 151 -20.12 25.27 8.83
C LEU A 151 -19.81 25.41 7.32
N SER A 152 -19.79 24.30 6.58
CA SER A 152 -19.59 24.28 5.12
C SER A 152 -20.65 25.10 4.37
N LYS A 153 -21.93 25.00 4.75
CA LYS A 153 -23.01 25.84 4.21
C LYS A 153 -22.79 27.31 4.55
N GLY A 154 -22.37 27.60 5.79
CA GLY A 154 -22.02 28.96 6.22
C GLY A 154 -20.90 29.58 5.38
N PHE A 155 -19.83 28.82 5.10
CA PHE A 155 -18.73 29.26 4.23
C PHE A 155 -19.18 29.51 2.80
N HIS A 156 -20.01 28.62 2.25
CA HIS A 156 -20.56 28.77 0.91
C HIS A 156 -21.41 30.04 0.80
N LEU A 157 -22.34 30.26 1.73
CA LEU A 157 -23.18 31.46 1.76
C LEU A 157 -22.35 32.73 1.87
N TRP A 158 -21.36 32.76 2.77
CA TRP A 158 -20.44 33.90 2.89
C TRP A 158 -19.77 34.21 1.55
N LEU A 159 -19.20 33.20 0.89
CA LEU A 159 -18.51 33.37 -0.38
C LEU A 159 -19.46 33.88 -1.48
N THR A 160 -20.65 33.29 -1.58
CA THR A 160 -21.66 33.66 -2.59
C THR A 160 -22.13 35.10 -2.42
N TYR A 161 -22.43 35.53 -1.19
CA TYR A 161 -22.85 36.90 -0.91
C TYR A 161 -21.72 37.91 -1.19
N MET A 162 -20.49 37.61 -0.78
CA MET A 162 -19.34 38.51 -1.01
C MET A 162 -18.98 38.62 -2.48
N LYS A 163 -18.99 37.52 -3.23
CA LYS A 163 -18.79 37.56 -4.68
C LYS A 163 -19.87 38.37 -5.37
N SER A 164 -21.14 38.20 -4.98
CA SER A 164 -22.27 38.91 -5.59
C SER A 164 -22.19 40.42 -5.30
N ALA A 165 -21.95 40.80 -4.05
CA ALA A 165 -21.77 42.21 -3.67
C ALA A 165 -20.62 42.86 -4.45
N LEU A 166 -19.48 42.19 -4.57
CA LEU A 166 -18.33 42.71 -5.30
C LEU A 166 -18.58 42.79 -6.81
N ARG A 167 -19.24 41.79 -7.39
CA ARG A 167 -19.53 41.74 -8.83
C ARG A 167 -20.49 42.85 -9.22
N HIS A 168 -21.58 43.00 -8.48
CA HIS A 168 -22.63 43.97 -8.79
C HIS A 168 -22.20 45.42 -8.51
N THR A 169 -21.17 45.63 -7.67
CA THR A 169 -20.62 46.98 -7.38
C THR A 169 -19.34 47.29 -8.17
N SER A 170 -18.90 46.34 -9.01
CA SER A 170 -18.05 46.48 -10.20
C SER A 170 -17.34 47.82 -10.45
N ASP A 171 -18.17 48.75 -10.86
CA ASP A 171 -17.88 50.00 -11.53
C ASP A 171 -18.47 51.19 -10.75
N ARG A 172 -18.88 50.96 -9.50
CA ARG A 172 -19.62 51.93 -8.70
C ARG A 172 -18.84 52.36 -7.45
N PRO A 173 -19.15 53.54 -6.87
CA PRO A 173 -18.56 53.99 -5.61
C PRO A 173 -18.86 53.00 -4.48
N ARG A 174 -17.82 52.40 -3.91
CA ARG A 174 -17.95 51.43 -2.83
C ARG A 174 -16.89 51.63 -1.75
N HIS A 175 -17.24 51.27 -0.53
CA HIS A 175 -16.34 51.26 0.62
C HIS A 175 -16.44 49.90 1.32
N VAL A 176 -15.30 49.22 1.48
CA VAL A 176 -15.25 47.97 2.25
C VAL A 176 -15.05 48.29 3.72
N VAL A 177 -15.96 47.82 4.56
CA VAL A 177 -15.94 47.98 6.02
C VAL A 177 -15.62 46.63 6.64
N LEU A 178 -14.46 46.50 7.28
CA LEU A 178 -14.11 45.29 8.03
C LEU A 178 -14.68 45.38 9.44
N TYR A 179 -15.46 44.37 9.84
CA TYR A 179 -16.00 44.28 11.20
C TYR A 179 -14.88 44.35 12.25
N GLU A 180 -13.75 43.72 11.98
CA GLU A 180 -12.59 43.68 12.87
C GLU A 180 -11.94 45.06 13.06
N ASN A 181 -12.08 46.00 12.13
CA ASN A 181 -11.54 47.36 12.30
C ASN A 181 -12.28 48.11 13.42
N TRP A 182 -13.58 47.88 13.58
CA TRP A 182 -14.34 48.47 14.69
C TRP A 182 -13.82 47.98 16.05
N LEU A 183 -13.36 46.73 16.13
CA LEU A 183 -12.73 46.16 17.32
C LEU A 183 -11.32 46.70 17.58
N GLU A 184 -10.61 47.10 16.53
CA GLU A 184 -9.23 47.59 16.63
C GLU A 184 -9.18 49.08 16.94
N ASN A 185 -9.94 49.90 16.20
CA ASN A 185 -10.02 51.35 16.38
C ASN A 185 -11.33 51.89 15.79
N ALA A 186 -12.39 51.92 16.61
CA ALA A 186 -13.72 52.39 16.22
C ALA A 186 -13.75 53.86 15.76
N GLU A 187 -12.96 54.73 16.38
CA GLU A 187 -12.94 56.17 16.04
C GLU A 187 -12.34 56.41 14.65
N ALA A 188 -11.25 55.72 14.32
CA ALA A 188 -10.66 55.78 12.99
C ALA A 188 -11.60 55.20 11.92
N GLU A 189 -12.29 54.09 12.21
CA GLU A 189 -13.25 53.49 11.26
C GLU A 189 -14.46 54.40 11.04
N LEU A 190 -14.95 55.07 12.09
CA LEU A 190 -16.00 56.10 11.97
C LEU A 190 -15.55 57.26 11.08
N GLY A 191 -14.33 57.76 11.27
CA GLY A 191 -13.76 58.82 10.45
C GLY A 191 -13.71 58.47 8.96
N HIS A 192 -13.25 57.26 8.62
CA HIS A 192 -13.22 56.79 7.24
C HIS A 192 -14.61 56.64 6.63
N LEU A 193 -15.57 56.12 7.41
CA LEU A 193 -16.94 55.95 6.96
C LEU A 193 -17.62 57.31 6.71
N ALA A 194 -17.46 58.26 7.64
CA ALA A 194 -18.00 59.61 7.49
C ALA A 194 -17.39 60.33 6.27
N ALA A 195 -16.07 60.21 6.07
CA ALA A 195 -15.39 60.76 4.89
C ALA A 195 -15.95 60.20 3.58
N PHE A 196 -16.17 58.89 3.49
CA PHE A 196 -16.77 58.26 2.31
C PHE A 196 -18.20 58.74 2.03
N LEU A 197 -18.97 59.05 3.08
CA LEU A 197 -20.31 59.60 2.97
C LEU A 197 -20.32 61.12 2.73
N GLY A 198 -19.17 61.79 2.72
CA GLY A 198 -19.08 63.25 2.63
C GLY A 198 -19.68 63.97 3.85
N ARG A 199 -19.55 63.37 5.05
CA ARG A 199 -20.15 63.84 6.30
C ARG A 199 -19.10 64.09 7.39
N SER A 200 -19.47 64.91 8.37
CA SER A 200 -18.64 65.15 9.55
C SER A 200 -18.65 63.93 10.48
N ALA A 201 -17.47 63.54 10.96
CA ALA A 201 -17.28 62.43 11.89
C ALA A 201 -17.39 62.89 13.35
N GLU A 202 -18.43 63.65 13.71
CA GLU A 202 -18.62 64.00 15.11
C GLU A 202 -19.00 62.75 15.90
N VAL A 203 -18.04 62.22 16.67
CA VAL A 203 -18.26 61.09 17.58
C VAL A 203 -19.21 61.56 18.69
N THR A 204 -20.50 61.32 18.51
CA THR A 204 -21.46 61.56 19.59
C THR A 204 -21.33 60.46 20.66
N ALA A 205 -21.71 60.77 21.90
CA ALA A 205 -21.77 59.77 22.97
C ALA A 205 -22.65 58.56 22.60
N GLU A 206 -23.69 58.80 21.78
CA GLU A 206 -24.60 57.78 21.28
C GLU A 206 -23.92 56.81 20.29
N VAL A 207 -23.10 57.32 19.35
CA VAL A 207 -22.32 56.48 18.42
C VAL A 207 -21.35 55.59 19.21
N LYS A 208 -20.66 56.17 20.20
CA LYS A 208 -19.69 55.44 21.02
C LYS A 208 -20.34 54.33 21.86
N ASP A 209 -21.42 54.64 22.60
CA ASP A 209 -22.13 53.64 23.43
C ASP A 209 -22.70 52.50 22.58
N PHE A 210 -23.23 52.79 21.39
CA PHE A 210 -23.74 51.75 20.50
C PHE A 210 -22.64 50.82 20.00
N VAL A 211 -21.51 51.38 19.54
CA VAL A 211 -20.36 50.60 19.06
C VAL A 211 -19.80 49.71 20.18
N ASP A 212 -19.58 50.26 21.38
CA ASP A 212 -19.06 49.51 22.52
C ASP A 212 -19.97 48.33 22.91
N ARG A 213 -21.30 48.53 22.88
CA ARG A 213 -22.27 47.45 23.09
C ARG A 213 -22.25 46.43 21.96
N ALA A 214 -22.11 46.86 20.70
CA ALA A 214 -22.15 45.98 19.52
C ALA A 214 -20.99 44.99 19.46
N LEU A 215 -19.81 45.39 19.95
CA LEU A 215 -18.53 44.69 19.74
C LEU A 215 -18.23 43.51 20.69
N GLN A 216 -19.15 43.15 21.61
CA GLN A 216 -18.94 42.17 22.68
C GLN A 216 -18.78 40.68 22.27
N HIS A 217 -18.64 40.33 20.98
CA HIS A 217 -18.64 38.94 20.53
C HIS A 217 -17.47 38.54 19.63
N HIS A 218 -16.80 37.44 20.04
CA HIS A 218 -15.85 36.54 19.38
C HIS A 218 -14.90 37.13 18.33
N ARG A 219 -13.61 36.93 18.59
CA ARG A 219 -12.47 37.35 17.77
C ARG A 219 -11.71 36.13 17.28
N THR A 220 -11.88 35.76 16.00
CA THR A 220 -11.02 34.77 15.36
C THR A 220 -9.87 35.47 14.62
N SER A 221 -8.63 35.05 14.88
CA SER A 221 -7.44 35.66 14.29
C SER A 221 -7.33 35.36 12.79
N VAL A 222 -6.59 36.19 12.04
CA VAL A 222 -6.32 35.95 10.61
C VAL A 222 -5.48 34.70 10.38
N VAL A 223 -4.62 34.34 11.35
CA VAL A 223 -3.83 33.09 11.31
C VAL A 223 -4.77 31.88 11.29
N ASN A 224 -5.80 31.90 12.15
CA ASN A 224 -6.80 30.84 12.18
C ASN A 224 -7.55 30.71 10.84
N VAL A 225 -7.80 31.82 10.12
CA VAL A 225 -8.43 31.77 8.79
C VAL A 225 -7.55 31.06 7.75
N VAL A 226 -6.25 31.31 7.78
CA VAL A 226 -5.31 30.67 6.84
C VAL A 226 -5.17 29.18 7.13
N ASP A 227 -5.11 28.82 8.42
CA ASP A 227 -4.80 27.45 8.87
C ASP A 227 -6.05 26.56 8.99
N ASP A 228 -7.28 27.10 9.01
CA ASP A 228 -8.49 26.29 9.14
C ASP A 228 -8.74 25.44 7.88
N ALA A 229 -8.53 24.12 8.00
CA ALA A 229 -8.69 23.17 6.90
C ALA A 229 -10.13 23.08 6.36
N ARG A 230 -11.14 23.49 7.15
CA ARG A 230 -12.57 23.42 6.77
C ARG A 230 -12.97 24.56 5.82
N LEU A 231 -12.24 25.67 5.85
CA LEU A 231 -12.50 26.81 4.99
C LEU A 231 -11.86 26.58 3.61
N GLY A 232 -12.69 26.55 2.57
CA GLY A 232 -12.22 26.39 1.20
C GLY A 232 -11.27 27.52 0.80
N PHE A 233 -10.29 27.20 -0.05
CA PHE A 233 -9.31 28.18 -0.53
C PHE A 233 -9.93 29.46 -1.13
N PRO A 234 -11.01 29.41 -1.94
CA PRO A 234 -11.63 30.63 -2.48
C PRO A 234 -12.11 31.61 -1.40
N ALA A 235 -12.66 31.11 -0.29
CA ALA A 235 -13.11 31.95 0.81
C ALA A 235 -11.93 32.57 1.59
N LYS A 236 -10.85 31.79 1.81
CA LYS A 236 -9.59 32.30 2.38
C LYS A 236 -9.00 33.42 1.53
N ALA A 237 -8.85 33.16 0.23
CA ALA A 237 -8.29 34.10 -0.74
C ALA A 237 -9.10 35.39 -0.81
N LEU A 238 -10.43 35.29 -0.90
CA LEU A 238 -11.31 36.45 -0.97
C LEU A 238 -11.23 37.29 0.32
N TYR A 239 -11.29 36.65 1.50
CA TYR A 239 -11.21 37.37 2.77
C TYR A 239 -9.87 38.12 2.93
N LEU A 240 -8.76 37.47 2.59
CA LEU A 240 -7.44 38.12 2.64
C LEU A 240 -7.33 39.26 1.62
N ALA A 241 -7.87 39.09 0.41
CA ALA A 241 -7.91 40.15 -0.60
C ALA A 241 -8.73 41.36 -0.14
N LEU A 242 -9.93 41.13 0.43
CA LEU A 242 -10.77 42.17 1.01
C LEU A 242 -10.08 42.88 2.18
N ARG A 243 -9.36 42.15 3.02
CA ARG A 243 -8.61 42.73 4.15
C ARG A 243 -7.47 43.63 3.68
N LEU A 244 -6.72 43.20 2.67
CA LEU A 244 -5.67 44.01 2.04
C LEU A 244 -6.27 45.25 1.37
N PHE A 245 -7.39 45.09 0.66
CA PHE A 245 -8.09 46.19 0.01
C PHE A 245 -8.58 47.24 1.00
N ALA A 246 -9.25 46.84 2.08
CA ALA A 246 -9.67 47.76 3.15
C ALA A 246 -8.47 48.42 3.85
N GLY A 247 -7.32 47.75 3.94
CA GLY A 247 -6.07 48.36 4.41
C GLY A 247 -5.56 49.48 3.48
N LEU A 248 -5.59 49.25 2.17
CA LEU A 248 -5.17 50.22 1.16
C LEU A 248 -6.14 51.41 1.06
N GLN A 249 -7.45 51.14 1.14
CA GLN A 249 -8.51 52.16 1.14
C GLN A 249 -8.32 53.20 2.26
N ARG A 250 -7.84 52.76 3.44
CA ARG A 250 -7.52 53.66 4.57
C ARG A 250 -6.31 54.56 4.33
N GLN A 251 -5.35 54.12 3.51
CA GLN A 251 -4.14 54.89 3.24
C GLN A 251 -4.30 55.92 2.12
N GLN A 252 -5.31 55.76 1.26
CA GLN A 252 -5.56 56.66 0.12
C GLN A 252 -7.08 56.92 -0.07
N PRO A 253 -7.71 57.74 0.78
CA PRO A 253 -9.14 58.00 0.72
C PRO A 253 -9.60 58.74 -0.57
N ASP A 254 -8.73 59.57 -1.17
CA ASP A 254 -9.07 60.40 -2.34
C ASP A 254 -8.78 59.73 -3.71
N ASN A 255 -8.16 58.54 -3.73
CA ASN A 255 -7.68 57.97 -4.97
C ASN A 255 -8.72 57.04 -5.62
N SER A 256 -9.62 57.64 -6.41
CA SER A 256 -10.60 56.97 -7.29
C SER A 256 -9.99 55.98 -8.32
N THR A 257 -8.66 55.90 -8.39
CA THR A 257 -7.89 55.14 -9.39
C THR A 257 -7.47 53.74 -8.94
N PHE A 258 -7.74 53.32 -7.69
CA PHE A 258 -7.58 51.91 -7.31
C PHE A 258 -8.69 51.10 -7.99
N THR A 259 -8.37 50.47 -9.13
CA THR A 259 -9.34 49.77 -9.98
C THR A 259 -10.31 48.93 -9.15
N ASN A 260 -11.60 49.27 -9.20
CA ASN A 260 -12.69 48.69 -8.42
C ASN A 260 -12.80 47.14 -8.54
N ASP A 261 -12.11 46.54 -9.51
CA ASP A 261 -12.14 45.11 -9.81
C ASP A 261 -11.00 44.30 -9.13
N THR A 262 -10.11 44.97 -8.37
CA THR A 262 -8.89 44.35 -7.80
C THR A 262 -9.16 43.13 -6.91
N PRO A 263 -10.16 43.13 -5.99
CA PRO A 263 -10.43 41.96 -5.14
C PRO A 263 -10.92 40.74 -5.94
N LEU A 264 -11.75 40.95 -6.96
CA LEU A 264 -12.25 39.86 -7.82
C LEU A 264 -11.18 39.34 -8.76
N ARG A 265 -10.37 40.21 -9.37
CA ARG A 265 -9.21 39.78 -10.17
C ARG A 265 -8.20 39.00 -9.35
N LEU A 266 -7.95 39.43 -8.10
CA LEU A 266 -7.12 38.66 -7.18
C LEU A 266 -7.77 37.31 -6.90
N LEU A 267 -9.08 37.25 -6.67
CA LEU A 267 -9.80 35.98 -6.50
C LEU A 267 -9.70 35.08 -7.73
N ASP A 268 -9.78 35.60 -8.94
CA ASP A 268 -9.66 34.83 -10.19
C ASP A 268 -8.24 34.28 -10.35
N ILE A 269 -7.23 35.10 -10.08
CA ILE A 269 -5.83 34.67 -10.03
C ILE A 269 -5.66 33.57 -8.98
N PHE A 270 -6.15 33.80 -7.76
CA PHE A 270 -6.12 32.82 -6.69
C PHE A 270 -6.87 31.54 -7.09
N SER A 271 -8.02 31.63 -7.74
CA SER A 271 -8.83 30.48 -8.18
C SER A 271 -8.15 29.65 -9.26
N LEU A 272 -7.41 30.28 -10.17
CA LEU A 272 -6.56 29.59 -11.15
C LEU A 272 -5.49 28.74 -10.45
N TYR A 273 -4.79 29.33 -9.48
CA TYR A 273 -3.78 28.63 -8.68
C TYR A 273 -4.38 27.62 -7.69
N ALA A 274 -5.63 27.83 -7.25
CA ALA A 274 -6.37 26.90 -6.40
C ALA A 274 -6.75 25.64 -7.19
N ALA A 275 -7.19 25.79 -8.44
CA ALA A 275 -7.55 24.68 -9.30
C ALA A 275 -6.33 23.78 -9.56
N GLU A 276 -5.15 24.37 -9.79
CA GLU A 276 -3.89 23.62 -9.88
C GLU A 276 -3.55 22.92 -8.55
N ALA A 277 -3.65 23.61 -7.41
CA ALA A 277 -3.36 23.01 -6.10
C ALA A 277 -4.39 21.96 -5.65
N MET A 278 -5.65 22.08 -6.09
CA MET A 278 -6.73 21.12 -5.84
C MET A 278 -6.57 19.88 -6.71
N ALA A 279 -6.18 20.02 -7.98
CA ALA A 279 -5.85 18.89 -8.83
C ALA A 279 -4.69 18.05 -8.26
N ASP A 280 -3.72 18.70 -7.63
CA ASP A 280 -2.66 18.00 -6.89
C ASP A 280 -3.17 17.34 -5.60
N GLY A 281 -4.14 17.97 -4.93
CA GLY A 281 -4.79 17.44 -3.73
C GLY A 281 -5.67 16.22 -4.01
N ASP A 282 -6.44 16.23 -5.11
CA ASP A 282 -7.28 15.11 -5.53
C ASP A 282 -6.44 13.91 -5.97
N LYS A 283 -5.31 14.16 -6.67
CA LYS A 283 -4.32 13.12 -6.95
C LYS A 283 -3.74 12.52 -5.68
N LEU A 284 -3.41 13.34 -4.69
CA LEU A 284 -2.88 12.86 -3.42
C LEU A 284 -3.93 12.07 -2.63
N ARG A 285 -5.20 12.50 -2.63
CA ARG A 285 -6.29 11.79 -1.96
C ARG A 285 -6.56 10.44 -2.64
N ALA A 286 -6.56 10.38 -3.96
CA ALA A 286 -6.65 9.12 -4.71
C ALA A 286 -5.47 8.17 -4.42
N GLN A 287 -4.25 8.71 -4.24
CA GLN A 287 -3.09 7.91 -3.82
C GLN A 287 -3.23 7.38 -2.39
N VAL A 288 -3.78 8.17 -1.47
CA VAL A 288 -4.04 7.74 -0.09
C VAL A 288 -5.10 6.64 -0.05
N GLU A 289 -6.22 6.81 -0.78
CA GLU A 289 -7.27 5.79 -0.86
C GLU A 289 -6.75 4.48 -1.45
N GLU A 290 -5.91 4.54 -2.49
CA GLU A 290 -5.28 3.35 -3.06
C GLU A 290 -4.29 2.69 -2.08
N GLN A 291 -3.51 3.48 -1.34
CA GLN A 291 -2.60 2.96 -0.33
C GLN A 291 -3.33 2.31 0.85
N GLU A 292 -4.45 2.88 1.29
CA GLU A 292 -5.32 2.28 2.32
C GLU A 292 -5.92 0.96 1.85
N ARG A 293 -6.36 0.90 0.59
CA ARG A 293 -6.88 -0.32 -0.04
C ARG A 293 -5.81 -1.41 -0.12
N GLN A 294 -4.57 -1.04 -0.49
CA GLN A 294 -3.43 -1.96 -0.49
C GLN A 294 -3.08 -2.45 0.93
N SER A 295 -3.07 -1.58 1.92
CA SER A 295 -2.82 -1.97 3.32
C SER A 295 -3.90 -2.90 3.87
N ALA A 296 -5.17 -2.67 3.52
CA ALA A 296 -6.27 -3.54 3.90
C ALA A 296 -6.13 -4.93 3.26
N ALA A 297 -5.76 -5.00 1.97
CA ALA A 297 -5.50 -6.26 1.28
C ALA A 297 -4.32 -7.03 1.89
N GLU A 298 -3.24 -6.33 2.25
CA GLU A 298 -2.07 -6.94 2.90
C GLU A 298 -2.40 -7.49 4.29
N LYS A 299 -3.19 -6.77 5.10
CA LYS A 299 -3.69 -7.28 6.40
C LYS A 299 -4.55 -8.52 6.23
N MET A 300 -5.43 -8.56 5.23
CA MET A 300 -6.27 -9.72 4.95
C MET A 300 -5.44 -10.92 4.48
N ALA A 301 -4.42 -10.69 3.64
CA ALA A 301 -3.48 -11.72 3.21
C ALA A 301 -2.67 -12.28 4.40
N LEU A 302 -2.25 -11.44 5.33
CA LEU A 302 -1.55 -11.87 6.55
C LEU A 302 -2.44 -12.74 7.44
N GLN A 303 -3.71 -12.35 7.66
CA GLN A 303 -4.67 -13.16 8.41
C GLN A 303 -4.92 -14.53 7.76
N LEU A 304 -5.04 -14.56 6.43
CA LEU A 304 -5.18 -15.83 5.71
C LEU A 304 -3.94 -16.71 5.87
N ALA A 305 -2.74 -16.13 5.78
CA ALA A 305 -1.48 -16.85 5.98
C ALA A 305 -1.35 -17.40 7.43
N GLU A 306 -1.74 -16.63 8.44
CA GLU A 306 -1.75 -17.09 9.84
C GLU A 306 -2.72 -18.26 10.03
N SER A 307 -3.94 -18.17 9.51
CA SER A 307 -4.91 -19.26 9.60
C SER A 307 -4.47 -20.54 8.88
N ALA A 308 -3.83 -20.40 7.71
CA ALA A 308 -3.24 -21.52 6.98
C ALA A 308 -2.07 -22.16 7.76
N ARG A 309 -1.24 -21.35 8.42
CA ARG A 309 -0.15 -21.84 9.27
C ARG A 309 -0.67 -22.62 10.48
N GLU A 310 -1.73 -22.13 11.12
CA GLU A 310 -2.37 -22.85 12.23
C GLU A 310 -2.97 -24.18 11.79
N ALA A 311 -3.64 -24.22 10.63
CA ALA A 311 -4.17 -25.45 10.06
C ALA A 311 -3.06 -26.47 9.77
N ALA A 312 -1.98 -26.04 9.12
CA ALA A 312 -0.82 -26.88 8.85
C ALA A 312 -0.17 -27.40 10.14
N GLN A 313 -0.08 -26.57 11.18
CA GLN A 313 0.47 -26.98 12.48
C GLN A 313 -0.38 -28.06 13.17
N ARG A 314 -1.72 -27.97 13.04
CA ARG A 314 -2.63 -29.02 13.55
C ARG A 314 -2.43 -30.33 12.80
N GLU A 315 -2.36 -30.28 11.47
CA GLU A 315 -2.12 -31.47 10.64
C GLU A 315 -0.78 -32.15 10.97
N VAL A 316 0.30 -31.38 11.17
CA VAL A 316 1.59 -31.91 11.61
C VAL A 316 1.48 -32.58 12.98
N THR A 317 0.69 -32.02 13.90
CA THR A 317 0.49 -32.59 15.24
C THR A 317 -0.25 -33.92 15.16
N ASP A 318 -1.32 -33.98 14.36
CA ASP A 318 -2.11 -35.21 14.14
C ASP A 318 -1.27 -36.31 13.49
N LEU A 319 -0.43 -35.95 12.50
CA LEU A 319 0.50 -36.88 11.85
C LEU A 319 1.53 -37.44 12.83
N HIS A 320 2.08 -36.61 13.72
CA HIS A 320 3.00 -37.09 14.77
C HIS A 320 2.32 -38.07 15.73
N GLU A 321 1.08 -37.82 16.13
CA GLU A 321 0.35 -38.74 17.00
C GLU A 321 0.07 -40.09 16.30
N LEU A 322 -0.29 -40.04 15.01
CA LEU A 322 -0.52 -41.24 14.21
C LEU A 322 0.77 -42.04 14.00
N LEU A 323 1.89 -41.35 13.77
CA LEU A 323 3.22 -41.97 13.68
C LEU A 323 3.62 -42.64 15.00
N ALA A 324 3.36 -41.99 16.14
CA ALA A 324 3.63 -42.58 17.45
C ALA A 324 2.80 -43.86 17.68
N LYS A 325 1.51 -43.85 17.30
CA LYS A 325 0.63 -45.03 17.34
C LYS A 325 1.12 -46.16 16.43
N GLN A 326 1.51 -45.85 15.20
CA GLN A 326 2.11 -46.80 14.25
C GLN A 326 3.40 -47.42 14.80
N THR A 327 4.27 -46.59 15.37
CA THR A 327 5.55 -47.04 15.95
C THR A 327 5.32 -48.01 17.11
N LYS A 328 4.38 -47.70 18.01
CA LYS A 328 3.99 -48.59 19.11
C LYS A 328 3.46 -49.93 18.59
N ARG A 329 2.55 -49.90 17.60
CA ARG A 329 1.98 -51.12 17.00
C ARG A 329 3.04 -51.97 16.30
N SER A 330 4.00 -51.34 15.63
CA SER A 330 5.15 -52.03 15.01
C SER A 330 5.99 -52.74 16.06
N ALA A 331 6.29 -52.08 17.19
CA ALA A 331 7.04 -52.69 18.30
C ALA A 331 6.29 -53.88 18.93
N GLU A 332 4.97 -53.78 19.11
CA GLU A 332 4.13 -54.88 19.58
C GLU A 332 4.14 -56.09 18.62
N LEU A 333 4.02 -55.83 17.31
CA LEU A 333 4.11 -56.86 16.28
C LEU A 333 5.49 -57.53 16.27
N MET A 334 6.58 -56.75 16.37
CA MET A 334 7.95 -57.28 16.45
C MET A 334 8.14 -58.19 17.66
N SER A 335 7.62 -57.80 18.82
CA SER A 335 7.65 -58.63 20.04
C SER A 335 6.89 -59.95 19.83
N LYS A 336 5.72 -59.90 19.18
CA LYS A 336 4.92 -61.09 18.89
C LYS A 336 5.61 -62.03 17.90
N VAL A 337 6.23 -61.49 16.85
CA VAL A 337 7.05 -62.27 15.90
C VAL A 337 8.22 -62.94 16.63
N ALA A 338 8.91 -62.22 17.52
CA ALA A 338 10.01 -62.79 18.31
C ALA A 338 9.56 -63.91 19.26
N SER A 339 8.35 -63.80 19.83
CA SER A 339 7.75 -64.87 20.65
C SER A 339 7.37 -66.09 19.80
N LEU A 340 6.72 -65.89 18.65
CA LEU A 340 6.36 -66.98 17.74
C LEU A 340 7.59 -67.70 17.21
N SER A 341 8.65 -66.97 16.85
CA SER A 341 9.91 -67.57 16.41
C SER A 341 10.60 -68.39 17.50
N ARG A 342 10.51 -67.97 18.77
CA ARG A 342 10.95 -68.80 19.91
C ARG A 342 10.14 -70.09 20.02
N HIS A 343 8.81 -69.99 19.94
CA HIS A 343 7.94 -71.16 20.03
C HIS A 343 8.12 -72.13 18.85
N GLU A 344 8.37 -71.61 17.65
CA GLU A 344 8.72 -72.43 16.48
C GLU A 344 10.02 -73.22 16.72
N LYS A 345 11.04 -72.58 17.31
CA LYS A 345 12.30 -73.26 17.66
C LYS A 345 12.08 -74.35 18.71
N GLU A 346 11.29 -74.08 19.75
CA GLU A 346 10.92 -75.08 20.77
C GLU A 346 10.17 -76.27 20.15
N LEU A 347 9.18 -76.02 19.30
CA LEU A 347 8.44 -77.06 18.58
C LEU A 347 9.34 -77.87 17.65
N ARG A 348 10.24 -77.23 16.91
CA ARG A 348 11.23 -77.92 16.06
C ARG A 348 12.14 -78.81 16.90
N GLN A 349 12.59 -78.34 18.06
CA GLN A 349 13.43 -79.12 18.95
C GLN A 349 12.68 -80.33 19.53
N MET A 350 11.45 -80.14 19.99
CA MET A 350 10.58 -81.23 20.44
C MET A 350 10.33 -82.26 19.33
N PHE A 351 10.12 -81.80 18.09
CA PHE A 351 9.95 -82.68 16.93
C PHE A 351 11.21 -83.50 16.64
N LEU A 352 12.40 -82.88 16.72
CA LEU A 352 13.68 -83.57 16.57
C LEU A 352 13.89 -84.62 17.67
N GLU A 353 13.59 -84.28 18.93
CA GLU A 353 13.65 -85.22 20.06
C GLU A 353 12.68 -86.39 19.89
N THR A 354 11.45 -86.11 19.45
CA THR A 354 10.44 -87.14 19.17
C THR A 354 10.87 -88.03 18.00
N GLN A 355 11.48 -87.45 16.96
CA GLN A 355 12.01 -88.18 15.82
C GLN A 355 13.19 -89.08 16.23
N GLU A 356 14.07 -88.60 17.12
CA GLU A 356 15.15 -89.41 17.69
C GLU A 356 14.61 -90.56 18.54
N GLN A 357 13.56 -90.33 19.34
CA GLN A 357 12.87 -91.38 20.09
C GLN A 357 12.21 -92.41 19.17
N LEU A 358 11.56 -91.96 18.09
CA LEU A 358 10.98 -92.85 17.08
C LEU A 358 12.06 -93.66 16.37
N LEU A 359 13.20 -93.06 16.03
CA LEU A 359 14.34 -93.77 15.43
C LEU A 359 14.91 -94.81 16.40
N ARG A 360 15.08 -94.50 17.69
CA ARG A 360 15.48 -95.48 18.70
C ARG A 360 14.47 -96.61 18.83
N ARG A 361 13.17 -96.30 18.81
CA ARG A 361 12.12 -97.33 18.79
C ARG A 361 12.11 -98.16 17.51
N ASP A 362 12.40 -97.55 16.37
CA ASP A 362 12.49 -98.24 15.09
C ASP A 362 13.75 -99.11 15.04
N GLU A 363 14.86 -98.71 15.69
CA GLU A 363 16.04 -99.54 15.92
C GLU A 363 15.76 -100.70 16.87
N GLU A 364 15.04 -100.47 17.97
CA GLU A 364 14.57 -101.53 18.88
C GLU A 364 13.62 -102.51 18.17
N LEU A 365 12.70 -101.99 17.34
CA LEU A 365 11.80 -102.78 16.50
C LEU A 365 12.55 -103.48 15.36
N GLN A 366 13.58 -102.88 14.75
CA GLN A 366 14.45 -103.49 13.74
C GLN A 366 15.34 -104.56 14.37
N ALA A 367 15.76 -104.40 15.63
CA ALA A 367 16.50 -105.43 16.38
C ALA A 367 15.58 -106.58 16.79
N ALA A 368 14.35 -106.30 17.23
CA ALA A 368 13.33 -107.31 17.53
C ALA A 368 12.84 -108.03 16.25
N LEU A 369 12.63 -107.28 15.17
CA LEU A 369 12.30 -107.80 13.84
C LEU A 369 13.52 -108.48 13.21
N GLY A 370 14.74 -108.05 13.50
CA GLY A 370 15.99 -108.69 13.09
C GLY A 370 16.22 -110.00 13.82
N ALA A 371 15.86 -110.10 15.10
CA ALA A 371 15.80 -111.36 15.85
C ALA A 371 14.71 -112.28 15.29
N ALA A 372 13.50 -111.75 15.04
CA ALA A 372 12.40 -112.50 14.42
C ALA A 372 12.67 -112.87 12.95
N LEU A 373 13.44 -112.05 12.21
CA LEU A 373 13.87 -112.31 10.84
C LEU A 373 15.14 -113.14 10.78
N GLN A 374 15.97 -113.24 11.83
CA GLN A 374 16.99 -114.29 11.96
C GLN A 374 16.34 -115.64 12.24
N ASP A 375 15.24 -115.66 13.00
CA ASP A 375 14.36 -116.82 13.16
C ASP A 375 13.63 -117.21 11.86
N ILE A 376 13.42 -116.27 10.92
CA ILE A 376 12.77 -116.52 9.61
C ILE A 376 13.79 -116.66 8.44
N SER A 377 15.01 -116.12 8.56
CA SER A 377 16.10 -116.14 7.55
C SER A 377 17.03 -117.35 7.67
N THR A 378 16.81 -118.21 8.67
CA THR A 378 17.14 -119.64 8.54
C THR A 378 16.22 -120.36 7.54
N GLY A 379 15.19 -119.68 7.02
CA GLY A 379 14.22 -120.22 6.08
C GLY A 379 14.48 -119.89 4.61
N LEU A 380 14.51 -118.64 4.17
CA LEU A 380 14.49 -118.33 2.73
C LEU A 380 15.19 -117.01 2.39
N GLY A 381 16.08 -117.06 1.40
CA GLY A 381 16.94 -115.95 0.99
C GLY A 381 16.30 -114.90 0.10
N GLY A 382 17.05 -113.80 -0.10
CA GLY A 382 16.92 -112.91 -1.25
C GLY A 382 16.61 -111.44 -0.92
N THR A 383 17.63 -110.59 -1.10
CA THR A 383 17.60 -109.19 -1.58
C THR A 383 16.29 -108.39 -1.53
N SER A 384 16.31 -107.21 -0.87
CA SER A 384 15.36 -106.13 -1.16
C SER A 384 15.92 -104.73 -0.92
N ARG A 385 15.88 -103.91 -1.98
CA ARG A 385 16.16 -102.47 -2.03
C ARG A 385 15.03 -101.68 -1.36
N LYS A 386 15.35 -100.61 -0.60
CA LYS A 386 14.38 -99.61 -0.12
C LYS A 386 14.44 -98.32 -0.94
N LEU A 387 13.24 -97.84 -1.29
CA LEU A 387 12.91 -96.60 -1.99
C LEU A 387 12.96 -95.40 -1.02
N ILE A 388 13.53 -94.26 -1.44
CA ILE A 388 13.65 -93.01 -0.65
C ILE A 388 12.66 -91.97 -1.19
N ILE A 389 11.94 -91.26 -0.32
CA ILE A 389 11.07 -90.11 -0.66
C ILE A 389 11.70 -88.82 -0.07
N PRO A 390 12.07 -87.78 -0.85
CA PRO A 390 12.87 -86.65 -0.35
C PRO A 390 12.08 -85.52 0.32
N SER A 391 12.63 -84.96 1.40
CA SER A 391 12.17 -83.75 2.11
C SER A 391 12.56 -82.43 1.40
N LYS A 392 11.81 -81.34 1.61
CA LYS A 392 12.07 -79.98 1.07
C LYS A 392 13.49 -79.45 1.32
N HIS A 393 14.18 -79.93 2.35
CA HIS A 393 15.59 -79.59 2.60
C HIS A 393 16.57 -80.22 1.59
N LEU A 394 16.29 -81.45 1.13
CA LEU A 394 17.07 -82.08 0.06
C LEU A 394 16.85 -81.36 -1.27
N GLN A 395 15.64 -80.87 -1.53
CA GLN A 395 15.34 -80.10 -2.75
C GLN A 395 16.13 -78.78 -2.81
N TYR A 396 16.26 -78.07 -1.69
CA TYR A 396 17.06 -76.83 -1.64
C TYR A 396 18.57 -77.10 -1.76
N ARG A 397 19.09 -78.14 -1.10
CA ARG A 397 20.50 -78.53 -1.26
C ARG A 397 20.80 -79.06 -2.68
N HIS A 398 19.83 -79.72 -3.29
CA HIS A 398 19.91 -80.14 -4.69
C HIS A 398 19.95 -78.91 -5.61
N LEU A 399 19.13 -77.89 -5.36
CA LEU A 399 19.17 -76.62 -6.10
C LEU A 399 20.54 -75.94 -6.00
N ILE A 400 21.12 -75.82 -4.79
CA ILE A 400 22.46 -75.24 -4.62
C ILE A 400 23.51 -76.02 -5.43
N ARG A 401 23.47 -77.35 -5.36
CA ARG A 401 24.37 -78.21 -6.12
C ARG A 401 24.18 -78.04 -7.64
N GLN A 402 22.94 -77.97 -8.12
CA GLN A 402 22.64 -77.73 -9.53
C GLN A 402 23.18 -76.37 -9.98
N ILE A 403 23.03 -75.32 -9.17
CA ILE A 403 23.60 -73.99 -9.44
C ILE A 403 25.13 -74.06 -9.52
N GLN A 404 25.80 -74.77 -8.59
CA GLN A 404 27.25 -74.98 -8.62
C GLN A 404 27.70 -75.70 -9.90
N GLU A 405 27.02 -76.77 -10.29
CA GLU A 405 27.31 -77.53 -11.52
C GLU A 405 27.10 -76.66 -12.79
N VAL A 406 26.05 -75.84 -12.82
CA VAL A 406 25.80 -74.88 -13.90
C VAL A 406 26.90 -73.83 -13.98
N VAL A 407 27.26 -73.22 -12.84
CA VAL A 407 28.33 -72.21 -12.77
C VAL A 407 29.67 -72.81 -13.20
N GLN A 408 29.97 -74.04 -12.77
CA GLN A 408 31.21 -74.73 -13.12
C GLN A 408 31.32 -74.97 -14.64
N ARG A 409 30.21 -75.33 -15.28
CA ARG A 409 30.13 -75.60 -16.72
C ARG A 409 30.08 -74.33 -17.58
N THR A 410 29.51 -73.24 -17.05
CA THR A 410 29.15 -72.05 -17.84
C THR A 410 30.13 -70.89 -17.64
N LEU A 411 30.69 -70.72 -16.44
CA LEU A 411 31.46 -69.53 -16.08
C LEU A 411 32.97 -69.81 -16.01
N PRO A 412 33.83 -68.90 -16.52
CA PRO A 412 35.28 -69.01 -16.39
C PRO A 412 35.74 -69.12 -14.92
N PRO A 413 36.84 -69.84 -14.62
CA PRO A 413 37.31 -70.05 -13.25
C PRO A 413 37.67 -68.79 -12.46
N GLN A 414 37.99 -67.68 -13.14
CA GLN A 414 38.37 -66.41 -12.52
C GLN A 414 37.24 -65.37 -12.51
N ALA A 415 36.02 -65.76 -12.92
CA ALA A 415 34.91 -64.82 -13.07
C ALA A 415 34.28 -64.47 -11.70
N THR A 416 34.10 -63.17 -11.46
CA THR A 416 33.38 -62.67 -10.27
C THR A 416 31.87 -62.67 -10.53
N THR A 417 31.11 -63.41 -9.72
CA THR A 417 29.66 -63.57 -9.92
C THR A 417 28.86 -62.88 -8.81
N LEU A 418 27.99 -61.95 -9.19
CA LEU A 418 26.96 -61.40 -8.31
C LEU A 418 25.81 -62.40 -8.18
N VAL A 419 25.34 -62.66 -6.96
CA VAL A 419 24.27 -63.62 -6.69
C VAL A 419 23.13 -62.92 -5.96
N VAL A 420 21.91 -63.01 -6.50
CA VAL A 420 20.67 -62.56 -5.81
C VAL A 420 20.33 -63.56 -4.70
N SER A 421 21.09 -63.51 -3.61
CA SER A 421 21.16 -64.60 -2.64
C SER A 421 20.28 -64.42 -1.40
N LYS A 422 19.70 -63.22 -1.21
CA LYS A 422 18.96 -62.86 0.02
C LYS A 422 19.80 -63.05 1.30
N GLY A 423 21.12 -62.90 1.20
CA GLY A 423 22.05 -63.08 2.33
C GLY A 423 22.37 -64.54 2.67
N ASP A 424 21.98 -65.50 1.83
CA ASP A 424 22.43 -66.89 1.97
C ASP A 424 23.89 -67.01 1.49
N ASN A 425 24.77 -67.48 2.38
CA ASN A 425 26.20 -67.68 2.12
C ASN A 425 26.47 -68.99 1.35
N ASP A 426 25.58 -69.99 1.43
CA ASP A 426 25.77 -71.25 0.70
C ASP A 426 25.65 -71.05 -0.82
N LEU A 427 24.86 -70.06 -1.24
CA LEU A 427 24.75 -69.64 -2.65
C LEU A 427 26.00 -68.92 -3.19
N LEU A 428 26.90 -68.46 -2.31
CA LEU A 428 28.19 -67.88 -2.72
C LEU A 428 29.30 -68.93 -2.85
N GLN A 429 29.07 -70.17 -2.40
CA GLN A 429 30.05 -71.25 -2.50
C GLN A 429 30.08 -71.81 -3.94
N LEU A 430 30.63 -71.04 -4.88
CA LEU A 430 30.67 -71.36 -6.32
C LEU A 430 31.97 -72.06 -6.73
N ASP A 431 32.35 -73.10 -5.97
CA ASP A 431 33.49 -73.99 -6.28
C ASP A 431 34.80 -73.21 -6.52
N GLY A 432 35.17 -72.34 -5.55
CA GLY A 432 36.40 -71.54 -5.58
C GLY A 432 36.36 -70.27 -6.43
N ARG A 433 35.26 -69.98 -7.15
CA ARG A 433 35.08 -68.73 -7.91
C ARG A 433 34.70 -67.56 -6.98
N PRO A 434 35.20 -66.33 -7.22
CA PRO A 434 34.76 -65.16 -6.46
C PRO A 434 33.26 -64.91 -6.63
N ALA A 435 32.52 -64.83 -5.52
CA ALA A 435 31.08 -64.59 -5.53
C ALA A 435 30.71 -63.50 -4.51
N TRP A 436 29.81 -62.60 -4.90
CA TRP A 436 29.37 -61.45 -4.13
C TRP A 436 27.86 -61.44 -3.98
N HIS A 437 27.36 -60.90 -2.87
CA HIS A 437 25.93 -60.70 -2.70
C HIS A 437 25.40 -59.60 -3.61
N PHE A 438 24.16 -59.76 -4.08
CA PHE A 438 23.39 -58.70 -4.69
C PHE A 438 22.00 -58.63 -4.04
N PRO A 439 21.58 -57.48 -3.48
CA PRO A 439 22.36 -56.27 -3.20
C PRO A 439 23.37 -56.46 -2.04
N GLN A 440 24.37 -55.58 -1.96
CA GLN A 440 25.41 -55.59 -0.92
C GLN A 440 25.77 -54.17 -0.46
N THR A 441 26.29 -54.03 0.76
CA THR A 441 26.84 -52.76 1.28
C THR A 441 28.20 -52.45 0.65
N ALA A 442 28.76 -51.28 0.96
CA ALA A 442 30.10 -50.91 0.50
C ALA A 442 31.19 -51.92 0.92
N ASP A 443 30.99 -52.59 2.07
CA ASP A 443 31.91 -53.57 2.66
C ASP A 443 31.71 -55.00 2.12
N GLY A 444 30.84 -55.20 1.12
CA GLY A 444 30.62 -56.50 0.47
C GLY A 444 29.71 -57.49 1.22
N VAL A 445 29.08 -57.05 2.32
CA VAL A 445 28.09 -57.85 3.06
C VAL A 445 26.71 -57.64 2.44
N TYR A 446 25.84 -58.65 2.47
CA TYR A 446 24.45 -58.51 2.02
C TYR A 446 23.77 -57.28 2.66
N ALA A 447 23.10 -56.46 1.85
CA ALA A 447 22.58 -55.17 2.29
C ALA A 447 21.48 -55.26 3.37
N GLY A 448 20.87 -56.43 3.58
CA GLY A 448 19.81 -56.63 4.58
C GLY A 448 18.45 -56.03 4.21
N HIS A 449 18.37 -55.28 3.10
CA HIS A 449 17.17 -54.69 2.53
C HIS A 449 17.27 -54.72 1.00
N TYR A 450 16.13 -54.66 0.32
CA TYR A 450 16.06 -54.58 -1.14
C TYR A 450 16.12 -53.12 -1.61
N PRO A 451 16.62 -52.83 -2.82
CA PRO A 451 16.60 -51.47 -3.37
C PRO A 451 15.18 -50.92 -3.42
N ALA A 452 15.00 -49.64 -3.10
CA ALA A 452 13.68 -49.02 -3.05
C ALA A 452 12.98 -48.96 -4.43
N THR A 453 13.76 -48.91 -5.52
CA THR A 453 13.27 -48.78 -6.89
C THR A 453 14.11 -49.62 -7.87
N GLY A 454 13.57 -49.87 -9.07
CA GLY A 454 14.31 -50.52 -10.16
C GLY A 454 15.54 -49.71 -10.57
N GLU A 455 15.45 -48.38 -10.60
CA GLU A 455 16.58 -47.49 -10.85
C GLU A 455 17.70 -47.63 -9.81
N ALA A 456 17.36 -47.76 -8.52
CA ALA A 456 18.34 -48.00 -7.47
C ALA A 456 19.04 -49.37 -7.62
N ALA A 457 18.30 -50.39 -8.08
CA ALA A 457 18.88 -51.70 -8.40
C ALA A 457 19.83 -51.62 -9.60
N ILE A 458 19.47 -50.88 -10.64
CA ILE A 458 20.33 -50.62 -11.82
C ILE A 458 21.62 -49.92 -11.38
N ALA A 459 21.51 -48.80 -10.66
CA ALA A 459 22.68 -48.05 -10.21
C ALA A 459 23.62 -48.89 -9.34
N HIS A 460 23.06 -49.75 -8.49
CA HIS A 460 23.85 -50.67 -7.66
C HIS A 460 24.56 -51.74 -8.51
N LEU A 461 23.87 -52.32 -9.49
CA LEU A 461 24.47 -53.28 -10.43
C LEU A 461 25.63 -52.67 -11.21
N GLU A 462 25.44 -51.48 -11.79
CA GLU A 462 26.47 -50.79 -12.55
C GLU A 462 27.70 -50.44 -11.69
N SER A 463 27.48 -50.06 -10.43
CA SER A 463 28.57 -49.82 -9.47
C SER A 463 29.38 -51.09 -9.20
N LEU A 464 28.73 -52.24 -9.02
CA LEU A 464 29.43 -53.50 -8.77
C LEU A 464 30.10 -54.08 -10.02
N ARG A 465 29.50 -53.87 -11.19
CA ARG A 465 30.14 -54.16 -12.48
C ARG A 465 31.42 -53.33 -12.64
N ALA A 466 31.38 -52.03 -12.33
CA ALA A 466 32.57 -51.18 -12.35
C ALA A 466 33.65 -51.63 -11.35
N LYS A 467 33.27 -52.27 -10.24
CA LYS A 467 34.19 -52.91 -9.28
C LYS A 467 34.78 -54.24 -9.75
N GLY A 468 34.33 -54.78 -10.89
CA GLY A 468 34.85 -56.02 -11.47
C GLY A 468 33.90 -57.22 -11.39
N ALA A 469 32.60 -57.02 -11.15
CA ALA A 469 31.63 -58.10 -11.32
C ALA A 469 31.41 -58.43 -12.80
N ASP A 470 31.50 -59.72 -13.12
CA ASP A 470 31.51 -60.23 -14.49
C ASP A 470 30.18 -60.85 -14.91
N PHE A 471 29.46 -61.42 -13.95
CA PHE A 471 28.18 -62.11 -14.15
C PHE A 471 27.17 -61.76 -13.05
N LEU A 472 25.89 -61.82 -13.39
CA LEU A 472 24.78 -61.72 -12.43
C LEU A 472 23.94 -63.00 -12.50
N LEU A 473 23.78 -63.67 -11.36
CA LEU A 473 23.07 -64.93 -11.21
C LEU A 473 21.80 -64.73 -10.36
N PHE A 474 20.66 -65.16 -10.91
CA PHE A 474 19.40 -65.28 -10.19
C PHE A 474 19.10 -66.77 -9.94
N PRO A 475 19.10 -67.26 -8.69
CA PRO A 475 18.56 -68.59 -8.41
C PRO A 475 17.06 -68.61 -8.71
N SER A 476 16.46 -69.78 -8.91
CA SER A 476 15.02 -69.92 -9.13
C SER A 476 14.18 -69.24 -8.03
N THR A 477 14.67 -69.27 -6.80
CA THR A 477 14.09 -68.58 -5.63
C THR A 477 14.17 -67.05 -5.67
N GLY A 478 15.01 -66.49 -6.55
CA GLY A 478 15.24 -65.06 -6.74
C GLY A 478 14.62 -64.47 -8.01
N LEU A 479 13.98 -65.28 -8.87
CA LEU A 479 13.46 -64.83 -10.17
C LEU A 479 12.35 -63.78 -10.08
N TRP A 480 11.61 -63.74 -8.97
CA TRP A 480 10.57 -62.73 -8.71
C TRP A 480 11.12 -61.29 -8.75
N TRP A 481 12.42 -61.07 -8.56
CA TRP A 481 13.06 -59.76 -8.72
C TRP A 481 12.80 -59.15 -10.09
N LEU A 482 12.83 -59.97 -11.14
CA LEU A 482 12.59 -59.50 -12.49
C LEU A 482 11.14 -59.06 -12.66
N ASP A 483 10.18 -59.69 -11.96
CA ASP A 483 8.75 -59.31 -12.02
C ASP A 483 8.47 -58.04 -11.21
N HIS A 484 9.17 -57.89 -10.08
CA HIS A 484 8.99 -56.77 -9.18
C HIS A 484 9.65 -55.48 -9.68
N TYR A 485 10.87 -55.56 -10.22
CA TYR A 485 11.61 -54.43 -10.78
C TYR A 485 11.62 -54.49 -12.31
N LYS A 486 10.54 -54.01 -12.93
CA LYS A 486 10.37 -54.06 -14.39
C LYS A 486 11.49 -53.34 -15.13
N GLU A 487 11.84 -52.14 -14.67
CA GLU A 487 12.90 -51.32 -15.26
C GLU A 487 14.27 -52.01 -15.16
N PHE A 488 14.51 -52.74 -14.07
CA PHE A 488 15.74 -53.50 -13.88
C PHE A 488 15.80 -54.72 -14.82
N ARG A 489 14.69 -55.43 -15.02
CA ARG A 489 14.61 -56.50 -16.02
C ARG A 489 14.87 -55.96 -17.43
N GLU A 490 14.18 -54.89 -17.82
CA GLU A 490 14.34 -54.26 -19.14
C GLU A 490 15.78 -53.81 -19.35
N HIS A 491 16.43 -53.25 -18.33
CA HIS A 491 17.84 -52.89 -18.36
C HIS A 491 18.74 -54.12 -18.58
N LEU A 492 18.50 -55.20 -17.85
CA LEU A 492 19.27 -56.45 -18.01
C LEU A 492 19.14 -57.05 -19.41
N GLU A 493 17.91 -57.16 -19.91
CA GLU A 493 17.63 -57.73 -21.23
C GLU A 493 18.15 -56.86 -22.38
N ARG A 494 18.19 -55.54 -22.19
CA ARG A 494 18.68 -54.58 -23.19
C ARG A 494 20.19 -54.44 -23.21
N HIS A 495 20.86 -54.52 -22.05
CA HIS A 495 22.27 -54.17 -21.91
C HIS A 495 23.18 -55.37 -21.68
N TYR A 496 22.64 -56.53 -21.30
CA TYR A 496 23.45 -57.71 -20.96
C TYR A 496 22.95 -58.98 -21.63
N ARG A 497 23.89 -59.82 -22.03
CA ARG A 497 23.57 -61.11 -22.65
C ARG A 497 23.19 -62.14 -21.59
N LEU A 498 22.03 -62.76 -21.74
CA LEU A 498 21.67 -63.96 -20.97
C LEU A 498 22.49 -65.16 -21.47
N VAL A 499 23.39 -65.67 -20.64
CA VAL A 499 24.30 -66.78 -20.98
C VAL A 499 23.78 -68.15 -20.53
N PHE A 500 22.87 -68.18 -19.55
CA PHE A 500 22.21 -69.40 -19.12
C PHE A 500 20.77 -69.15 -18.69
N ARG A 501 19.86 -70.05 -19.08
CA ARG A 501 18.44 -69.99 -18.74
C ARG A 501 17.89 -71.36 -18.41
N GLU A 502 17.70 -71.63 -17.12
CA GLU A 502 16.94 -72.77 -16.62
C GLU A 502 16.06 -72.30 -15.45
N PRO A 503 14.78 -71.96 -15.69
CA PRO A 503 13.92 -71.32 -14.69
C PRO A 503 13.78 -72.07 -13.36
N GLU A 504 13.88 -73.40 -13.39
CA GLU A 504 13.81 -74.25 -12.20
C GLU A 504 15.12 -74.22 -11.37
N THR A 505 16.22 -73.73 -11.95
CA THR A 505 17.57 -73.71 -11.34
C THR A 505 18.10 -72.28 -11.19
N CYS A 506 18.47 -71.62 -12.30
CA CYS A 506 18.94 -70.24 -12.29
C CYS A 506 18.92 -69.57 -13.69
N LEU A 507 19.00 -68.23 -13.67
CA LEU A 507 19.37 -67.40 -14.82
C LEU A 507 20.74 -66.78 -14.58
N ILE A 508 21.57 -66.68 -15.63
CA ILE A 508 22.87 -66.01 -15.55
C ILE A 508 23.01 -65.02 -16.71
N PHE A 509 23.27 -63.76 -16.39
CA PHE A 509 23.62 -62.69 -17.35
C PHE A 509 25.12 -62.41 -17.32
N SER A 510 25.72 -62.19 -18.50
CA SER A 510 27.09 -61.68 -18.62
C SER A 510 27.09 -60.15 -18.61
N LEU A 511 27.85 -59.56 -17.69
CA LEU A 511 27.99 -58.12 -17.51
C LEU A 511 29.13 -57.51 -18.36
N ARG A 512 29.85 -58.34 -19.12
CA ARG A 512 31.02 -57.95 -19.92
C ARG A 512 30.69 -57.55 -21.36
N GLU A 513 29.60 -58.05 -21.93
CA GLU A 513 29.26 -57.87 -23.35
C GLU A 513 27.81 -57.39 -23.52
N PRO A 514 27.54 -56.34 -24.34
CA PRO A 514 26.17 -55.99 -24.73
C PRO A 514 25.56 -57.10 -25.60
N PRO A 515 24.21 -57.27 -25.60
CA PRO A 515 23.56 -58.31 -26.40
C PRO A 515 23.88 -58.11 -27.88
N GLY A 516 24.44 -59.16 -28.49
CA GLY A 516 24.83 -59.16 -29.89
C GLY A 516 23.66 -58.80 -30.81
N GLN A 517 23.92 -57.82 -31.69
CA GLN A 517 23.03 -57.42 -32.77
C GLN A 517 22.66 -58.62 -33.65
N GLY A 518 21.38 -58.99 -33.60
CA GLY A 518 20.72 -59.85 -34.57
C GLY A 518 19.37 -59.22 -34.97
N ALA A 519 19.40 -58.48 -36.08
CA ALA A 519 18.28 -58.03 -36.94
C ALA A 519 17.32 -56.91 -36.48
N ALA A 520 17.44 -55.77 -37.21
CA ALA A 520 16.42 -54.77 -37.61
C ALA A 520 15.75 -53.89 -36.53
N GLY A 521 15.60 -52.56 -36.64
CA GLY A 521 15.86 -51.60 -37.70
C GLY A 521 15.65 -50.15 -37.19
N ALA A 522 16.19 -49.19 -37.94
CA ALA A 522 16.31 -47.75 -37.71
C ALA A 522 15.08 -46.99 -37.18
N VAL A 523 15.30 -45.91 -36.40
CA VAL A 523 14.87 -44.52 -36.74
C VAL A 523 15.76 -43.47 -36.03
N ASN A 524 16.15 -42.43 -36.78
CA ASN A 524 16.89 -41.22 -36.42
C ASN A 524 16.14 -40.25 -35.47
N GLY A 525 16.90 -39.34 -34.84
CA GLY A 525 16.38 -38.04 -34.38
C GLY A 525 17.37 -37.23 -33.55
N ALA A 526 17.98 -36.21 -34.15
CA ALA A 526 19.01 -35.34 -33.59
C ALA A 526 18.47 -33.95 -33.14
N ALA A 527 19.38 -33.17 -32.53
CA ALA A 527 19.38 -31.72 -32.23
C ALA A 527 18.90 -31.31 -30.82
N GLY A 528 19.58 -30.41 -30.07
CA GLY A 528 20.77 -29.61 -30.35
C GLY A 528 21.23 -28.86 -29.08
N LEU A 529 22.52 -28.56 -28.99
CA LEU A 529 23.19 -27.84 -27.89
C LEU A 529 23.64 -26.44 -28.38
N HIS A 530 23.19 -25.39 -27.70
CA HIS A 530 23.84 -24.09 -27.58
C HIS A 530 23.95 -23.83 -26.07
N GLY A 531 25.03 -23.37 -25.47
CA GLY A 531 26.12 -22.51 -25.92
C GLY A 531 26.41 -21.59 -24.72
N ALA A 532 27.46 -21.90 -23.96
CA ALA A 532 27.86 -21.16 -22.77
C ALA A 532 28.70 -19.94 -23.15
N GLN A 533 28.41 -18.76 -22.59
CA GLN A 533 29.37 -17.66 -22.42
C GLN A 533 28.87 -16.59 -21.42
N GLY A 534 29.67 -16.36 -20.37
CA GLY A 534 29.89 -15.03 -19.77
C GLY A 534 28.96 -14.52 -18.66
N LEU A 535 29.17 -14.95 -17.40
CA LEU A 535 28.66 -14.26 -16.21
C LEU A 535 29.65 -13.16 -15.75
N ALA A 536 29.23 -11.91 -15.81
CA ALA A 536 29.75 -10.80 -14.99
C ALA A 536 28.80 -10.57 -13.78
N PRO A 537 29.27 -10.09 -12.63
CA PRO A 537 28.54 -10.23 -11.36
C PRO A 537 27.32 -9.30 -11.28
N ALA A 538 26.15 -9.87 -10.97
CA ALA A 538 24.84 -9.22 -10.92
C ALA A 538 24.73 -7.98 -10.00
N ALA A 539 25.71 -7.73 -9.11
CA ALA A 539 25.68 -6.61 -8.16
C ALA A 539 25.87 -5.22 -8.81
N ASP A 540 26.64 -5.13 -9.90
CA ASP A 540 26.98 -3.84 -10.53
C ASP A 540 25.88 -3.34 -11.50
N ALA A 541 25.08 -4.26 -12.04
CA ALA A 541 23.92 -3.92 -12.87
C ALA A 541 22.76 -3.34 -12.05
N GLY A 542 22.47 -3.94 -10.88
CA GLY A 542 21.41 -3.46 -9.99
C GLY A 542 21.70 -2.08 -9.40
N TYR A 543 22.97 -1.77 -9.12
CA TYR A 543 23.36 -0.46 -8.61
C TYR A 543 23.27 0.65 -9.66
N ARG A 544 23.68 0.36 -10.91
CA ARG A 544 23.50 1.29 -12.04
C ARG A 544 22.02 1.58 -12.31
N GLN A 545 21.17 0.55 -12.26
CA GLN A 545 19.72 0.70 -12.37
C GLN A 545 19.14 1.57 -11.25
N LEU A 546 19.65 1.45 -10.01
CA LEU A 546 19.24 2.31 -8.91
C LEU A 546 19.59 3.79 -9.18
N ILE A 547 20.80 4.08 -9.65
CA ILE A 547 21.22 5.46 -9.96
C ILE A 547 20.34 6.06 -11.06
N GLU A 548 20.11 5.32 -12.14
CA GLU A 548 19.25 5.77 -13.25
C GLU A 548 17.80 5.99 -12.79
N ALA A 549 17.27 5.10 -11.93
CA ALA A 549 15.93 5.25 -11.37
C ALA A 549 15.84 6.50 -10.48
N VAL A 550 16.81 6.73 -9.59
CA VAL A 550 16.86 7.92 -8.73
C VAL A 550 16.94 9.20 -9.55
N GLN A 551 17.78 9.23 -10.60
CA GLN A 551 17.87 10.37 -11.51
C GLN A 551 16.54 10.66 -12.20
N LYS A 552 15.86 9.62 -12.69
CA LYS A 552 14.54 9.75 -13.33
C LYS A 552 13.48 10.26 -12.36
N VAL A 553 13.47 9.75 -11.13
CA VAL A 553 12.56 10.22 -10.08
C VAL A 553 12.82 11.70 -9.77
N VAL A 554 14.08 12.10 -9.63
CA VAL A 554 14.44 13.51 -9.38
C VAL A 554 14.04 14.39 -10.56
N GLN A 555 14.26 13.95 -11.80
CA GLN A 555 13.92 14.70 -13.00
C GLN A 555 12.41 14.95 -13.11
N ASN A 556 11.60 13.94 -12.81
CA ASN A 556 10.15 13.99 -12.89
C ASN A 556 9.50 14.79 -11.76
N ASN A 557 10.09 14.79 -10.57
CA ASN A 557 9.44 15.31 -9.36
C ASN A 557 10.03 16.62 -8.84
N LEU A 558 11.30 16.95 -9.16
CA LEU A 558 11.96 18.15 -8.63
C LEU A 558 12.13 19.23 -9.70
N PRO A 559 11.84 20.51 -9.41
CA PRO A 559 12.07 21.61 -10.36
C PRO A 559 13.55 21.74 -10.75
N ALA A 560 13.82 22.12 -11.99
CA ALA A 560 15.19 22.37 -12.48
C ALA A 560 15.90 23.43 -11.63
N GLY A 561 17.22 23.26 -11.42
CA GLY A 561 18.06 24.17 -10.64
C GLY A 561 17.86 24.11 -9.11
N SER A 562 17.04 23.20 -8.60
CA SER A 562 16.84 23.04 -7.16
C SER A 562 18.01 22.33 -6.48
N THR A 563 18.37 22.78 -5.27
CA THR A 563 19.46 22.15 -4.50
C THR A 563 18.97 20.92 -3.72
N VAL A 564 19.62 19.77 -3.91
CA VAL A 564 19.25 18.47 -3.31
C VAL A 564 20.33 17.95 -2.37
N LEU A 565 20.00 17.74 -1.11
CA LEU A 565 20.83 16.96 -0.17
C LEU A 565 20.62 15.47 -0.45
N VAL A 566 21.69 14.69 -0.53
CA VAL A 566 21.60 13.25 -0.78
C VAL A 566 22.32 12.47 0.32
N ALA A 567 21.60 11.56 0.98
CA ALA A 567 22.15 10.56 1.90
C ALA A 567 22.97 9.52 1.11
N SER A 568 24.13 9.96 0.64
CA SER A 568 24.91 9.37 -0.46
C SER A 568 26.06 8.50 0.01
N LYS A 569 26.39 8.55 1.32
CA LYS A 569 27.55 7.82 1.89
C LYS A 569 28.88 8.13 1.16
N GLY A 570 29.01 9.32 0.58
CA GLY A 570 30.19 9.74 -0.18
C GLY A 570 30.20 9.33 -1.65
N ASP A 571 29.15 8.67 -2.16
CA ASP A 571 29.07 8.34 -3.58
C ASP A 571 28.69 9.58 -4.42
N SER A 572 29.64 10.04 -5.23
CA SER A 572 29.45 11.17 -6.13
C SER A 572 28.56 10.85 -7.35
N ALA A 573 28.34 9.58 -7.69
CA ALA A 573 27.43 9.20 -8.77
C ALA A 573 25.97 9.55 -8.43
N LEU A 574 25.58 9.43 -7.16
CA LEU A 574 24.26 9.84 -6.66
C LEU A 574 24.04 11.36 -6.64
N LEU A 575 25.11 12.16 -6.81
CA LEU A 575 25.02 13.62 -6.93
C LEU A 575 24.82 14.09 -8.37
N LYS A 576 24.94 13.20 -9.36
CA LYS A 576 24.73 13.55 -10.77
C LYS A 576 23.23 13.60 -11.08
N LEU A 577 22.56 14.69 -10.70
CA LEU A 577 21.10 14.86 -10.80
C LEU A 577 20.65 15.81 -11.92
N ASP A 578 21.31 15.73 -13.08
CA ASP A 578 20.97 16.40 -14.34
C ASP A 578 20.52 17.87 -14.19
N GLY A 579 21.48 18.78 -14.04
CA GLY A 579 21.23 20.23 -13.92
C GLY A 579 20.70 20.72 -12.56
N ARG A 580 20.67 19.86 -11.54
CA ARG A 580 20.31 20.22 -10.15
C ARG A 580 21.55 20.16 -9.25
N PRO A 581 21.92 21.24 -8.56
CA PRO A 581 23.01 21.21 -7.59
C PRO A 581 22.73 20.17 -6.50
N ALA A 582 23.63 19.20 -6.32
CA ALA A 582 23.45 18.14 -5.32
C ALA A 582 24.61 18.15 -4.32
N TRP A 583 24.29 17.98 -3.04
CA TRP A 583 25.25 18.02 -1.93
C TRP A 583 25.17 16.72 -1.14
N HIS A 584 26.30 16.31 -0.55
CA HIS A 584 26.31 15.17 0.34
C HIS A 584 25.57 15.49 1.65
N PHE A 585 24.91 14.47 2.20
CA PHE A 585 24.38 14.49 3.56
C PHE A 585 24.78 13.22 4.30
N PRO A 586 25.49 13.32 5.44
CA PRO A 586 26.13 14.51 6.00
C PRO A 586 27.34 15.00 5.15
N GLN A 587 27.79 16.23 5.40
CA GLN A 587 28.94 16.85 4.71
C GLN A 587 29.72 17.77 5.65
N THR A 588 30.99 18.01 5.36
CA THR A 588 31.84 18.96 6.09
C THR A 588 31.49 20.41 5.73
N ALA A 589 32.14 21.39 6.37
CA ALA A 589 31.94 22.81 6.07
C ALA A 589 32.31 23.17 4.62
N GLU A 590 33.22 22.40 4.02
CA GLU A 590 33.74 22.51 2.64
C GLU A 590 32.85 21.81 1.61
N GLY A 591 31.77 21.14 2.03
CA GLY A 591 30.82 20.47 1.13
C GLY A 591 31.22 19.08 0.66
N VAL A 592 32.30 18.51 1.23
CA VAL A 592 32.72 17.13 0.99
C VAL A 592 31.96 16.20 1.94
N TYR A 593 31.70 14.96 1.54
CA TYR A 593 31.10 13.98 2.44
C TYR A 593 31.88 13.88 3.76
N ALA A 594 31.16 13.89 4.89
CA ALA A 594 31.78 14.00 6.21
C ALA A 594 32.67 12.79 6.60
N GLY A 595 32.58 11.67 5.88
CA GLY A 595 33.35 10.45 6.16
C GLY A 595 32.83 9.64 7.35
N HIS A 596 31.89 10.19 8.13
CA HIS A 596 31.22 9.56 9.25
C HIS A 596 29.74 9.97 9.27
N HIS A 597 28.89 9.18 9.92
CA HIS A 597 27.49 9.51 10.15
C HIS A 597 27.36 10.39 11.41
N PRO A 598 26.29 11.20 11.56
CA PRO A 598 26.06 11.97 12.78
C PRO A 598 26.01 11.05 14.01
N ALA A 599 26.51 11.52 15.16
CA ALA A 599 26.58 10.70 16.37
C ALA A 599 25.19 10.24 16.85
N ASP A 600 24.17 11.09 16.69
CA ASP A 600 22.80 10.87 17.12
C ASP A 600 21.80 11.65 16.24
N SER A 601 20.51 11.49 16.56
CA SER A 601 19.42 12.18 15.87
C SER A 601 19.52 13.70 16.00
N GLU A 602 19.97 14.23 17.14
CA GLU A 602 20.07 15.67 17.40
C GLU A 602 21.12 16.31 16.48
N ALA A 603 22.30 15.68 16.36
CA ALA A 603 23.34 16.08 15.43
C ALA A 603 22.88 16.03 13.96
N ALA A 604 22.11 15.01 13.58
CA ALA A 604 21.53 14.89 12.24
C ALA A 604 20.51 16.01 11.93
N ILE A 605 19.64 16.34 12.89
CA ILE A 605 18.67 17.44 12.78
C ILE A 605 19.42 18.78 12.65
N ALA A 606 20.36 19.06 13.54
CA ALA A 606 21.13 20.32 13.52
C ALA A 606 21.87 20.50 12.19
N HIS A 607 22.47 19.43 11.67
CA HIS A 607 23.17 19.46 10.39
C HIS A 607 22.22 19.70 9.21
N LEU A 608 21.06 19.03 9.19
CA LEU A 608 20.03 19.24 8.17
C LEU A 608 19.54 20.69 8.16
N GLU A 609 19.22 21.26 9.33
CA GLU A 609 18.73 22.64 9.42
C GLU A 609 19.80 23.65 9.01
N ALA A 610 21.07 23.41 9.32
CA ALA A 610 22.18 24.25 8.88
C ALA A 610 22.32 24.25 7.33
N LEU A 611 22.24 23.09 6.69
CA LEU A 611 22.31 22.99 5.24
C LEU A 611 21.06 23.55 4.54
N ARG A 612 19.89 23.38 5.15
CA ARG A 612 18.65 24.04 4.73
C ARG A 612 18.74 25.56 4.83
N ALA A 613 19.40 26.08 5.87
CA ALA A 613 19.67 27.51 6.00
C ALA A 613 20.62 28.01 4.89
N LYS A 614 21.61 27.20 4.49
CA LYS A 614 22.52 27.46 3.36
C LYS A 614 21.87 27.34 1.97
N GLY A 615 20.64 26.84 1.89
CA GLY A 615 19.86 26.83 0.64
C GLY A 615 19.53 25.46 0.07
N ALA A 616 19.75 24.37 0.82
CA ALA A 616 19.18 23.08 0.46
C ALA A 616 17.65 23.13 0.43
N GLU A 617 17.05 22.67 -0.66
CA GLU A 617 15.59 22.71 -0.88
C GLU A 617 14.95 21.33 -0.71
N PHE A 618 15.70 20.26 -0.97
CA PHE A 618 15.21 18.88 -0.89
C PHE A 618 16.20 17.98 -0.15
N LEU A 619 15.70 16.94 0.50
CA LEU A 619 16.51 15.87 1.10
C LEU A 619 16.08 14.53 0.50
N LEU A 620 17.04 13.80 -0.07
CA LEU A 620 16.86 12.54 -0.78
C LEU A 620 17.57 11.41 -0.04
N PHE A 621 16.83 10.33 0.22
CA PHE A 621 17.35 9.05 0.67
C PHE A 621 17.21 8.03 -0.46
N PRO A 622 18.30 7.49 -1.03
CA PRO A 622 18.21 6.29 -1.86
C PRO A 622 17.79 5.09 -0.98
N SER A 623 17.27 4.03 -1.60
CA SER A 623 16.83 2.81 -0.90
C SER A 623 17.95 2.17 -0.07
N THR A 624 19.19 2.28 -0.53
CA THR A 624 20.42 1.88 0.20
C THR A 624 20.64 2.64 1.51
N SER A 625 19.92 3.74 1.73
CA SER A 625 20.02 4.62 2.90
C SER A 625 18.72 4.68 3.71
N PHE A 626 17.71 3.84 3.44
CA PHE A 626 16.46 3.84 4.22
C PHE A 626 16.64 3.44 5.68
N TRP A 627 17.69 2.69 6.00
CA TRP A 627 18.05 2.32 7.37
C TRP A 627 18.28 3.54 8.28
N TRP A 628 18.61 4.72 7.72
CA TRP A 628 18.72 5.98 8.48
C TRP A 628 17.46 6.31 9.26
N LEU A 629 16.28 6.07 8.69
CA LEU A 629 15.01 6.44 9.30
C LEU A 629 14.72 5.56 10.51
N GLY A 630 15.07 4.27 10.43
CA GLY A 630 14.92 3.35 11.56
C GLY A 630 15.97 3.55 12.67
N TYR A 631 17.19 3.96 12.30
CA TYR A 631 18.29 4.18 13.24
C TYR A 631 18.17 5.53 13.98
N TYR A 632 17.85 6.61 13.27
CA TYR A 632 17.66 7.95 13.84
C TYR A 632 16.16 8.28 13.99
N ARG A 633 15.51 7.66 14.98
CA ARG A 633 14.04 7.74 15.14
C ARG A 633 13.54 9.18 15.33
N ASP A 634 14.20 9.97 16.15
CA ASP A 634 13.77 11.36 16.40
C ASP A 634 14.02 12.25 15.17
N PHE A 635 15.05 11.94 14.37
CA PHE A 635 15.28 12.60 13.09
C PHE A 635 14.20 12.24 12.06
N GLN A 636 13.77 10.97 11.99
CA GLN A 636 12.61 10.57 11.18
C GLN A 636 11.34 11.31 11.63
N GLN A 637 11.07 11.37 12.94
CA GLN A 637 9.90 12.08 13.48
C GLN A 637 9.96 13.58 13.17
N HIS A 638 11.14 14.20 13.26
CA HIS A 638 11.35 15.60 12.85
C HIS A 638 11.07 15.80 11.35
N LEU A 639 11.53 14.87 10.51
CA LEU A 639 11.27 14.93 9.07
C LEU A 639 9.78 14.80 8.74
N GLU A 640 9.09 13.83 9.33
CA GLU A 640 7.67 13.57 9.07
C GLU A 640 6.74 14.64 9.65
N SER A 641 7.09 15.22 10.80
CA SER A 641 6.28 16.28 11.42
C SER A 641 6.46 17.65 10.75
N ARG A 642 7.60 17.89 10.09
CA ARG A 642 7.99 19.23 9.64
C ARG A 642 8.13 19.38 8.13
N TYR A 643 8.37 18.29 7.41
CA TYR A 643 8.66 18.30 5.99
C TYR A 643 7.75 17.35 5.22
N ARG A 644 7.34 17.77 4.02
CA ARG A 644 6.43 17.01 3.18
C ARG A 644 7.22 16.01 2.34
N ILE A 645 6.76 14.77 2.26
CA ILE A 645 7.29 13.79 1.30
C ILE A 645 6.76 14.13 -0.11
N ILE A 646 7.66 14.25 -1.08
CA ILE A 646 7.32 14.51 -2.49
C ILE A 646 7.21 13.21 -3.27
N CYS A 647 8.09 12.26 -2.96
CA CYS A 647 8.12 10.96 -3.62
C CYS A 647 8.61 9.92 -2.63
N ARG A 648 7.96 8.76 -2.63
CA ARG A 648 8.39 7.54 -1.94
C ARG A 648 8.15 6.37 -2.86
N ASP A 649 9.20 5.72 -3.31
CA ASP A 649 9.12 4.48 -4.06
C ASP A 649 10.18 3.48 -3.57
N GLN A 650 10.31 2.36 -4.30
CA GLN A 650 11.29 1.32 -3.99
C GLN A 650 12.76 1.75 -4.19
N HIS A 651 13.00 2.90 -4.83
CA HIS A 651 14.33 3.39 -5.20
C HIS A 651 14.78 4.58 -4.34
N CYS A 652 13.88 5.49 -3.97
CA CYS A 652 14.20 6.62 -3.11
C CYS A 652 13.00 7.26 -2.39
N LEU A 653 13.33 8.08 -1.40
CA LEU A 653 12.42 8.91 -0.63
C LEU A 653 12.92 10.35 -0.65
N ILE A 654 12.04 11.31 -0.97
CA ILE A 654 12.40 12.72 -1.11
C ILE A 654 11.51 13.58 -0.22
N TYR A 655 12.11 14.39 0.64
CA TYR A 655 11.45 15.40 1.46
C TYR A 655 11.63 16.81 0.88
N ASP A 656 10.55 17.60 0.89
CA ASP A 656 10.52 19.03 0.64
C ASP A 656 10.92 19.79 1.90
N LEU A 657 12.09 20.43 1.90
CA LEU A 657 12.59 21.22 3.03
C LEU A 657 12.00 22.65 3.06
N GLY A 658 10.99 22.89 2.23
CA GLY A 658 10.44 24.15 1.76
C GLY A 658 10.52 25.36 2.68
N LYS A 659 11.34 26.34 2.26
CA LYS A 659 11.04 27.78 2.36
C LYS A 659 10.16 28.30 1.20
N ARG A 660 9.74 27.43 0.26
CA ARG A 660 9.05 27.85 -0.98
C ARG A 660 7.65 28.42 -0.76
N ARG A 661 6.83 27.91 0.16
CA ARG A 661 5.51 28.52 0.46
C ARG A 661 5.65 29.97 0.94
N ALA A 662 6.56 30.25 1.86
CA ALA A 662 6.78 31.61 2.37
C ALA A 662 7.50 32.56 1.39
N ARG A 663 8.34 32.03 0.49
CA ARG A 663 9.05 32.82 -0.53
C ARG A 663 8.19 33.07 -1.77
N LEU A 664 7.33 32.13 -2.17
CA LEU A 664 6.27 32.35 -3.16
C LEU A 664 5.23 33.33 -2.62
N MET A 665 4.73 33.16 -1.39
CA MET A 665 3.80 34.14 -0.79
C MET A 665 4.45 35.54 -0.72
N ARG A 666 5.72 35.64 -0.30
CA ARG A 666 6.45 36.93 -0.25
C ARG A 666 6.76 37.50 -1.63
N ARG A 667 7.12 36.69 -2.64
CA ARG A 667 7.34 37.14 -4.02
C ARG A 667 6.02 37.53 -4.70
N MET A 668 4.93 36.84 -4.39
CA MET A 668 3.58 37.11 -4.86
C MET A 668 3.04 38.41 -4.23
N LEU A 669 3.16 38.57 -2.90
CA LEU A 669 2.84 39.83 -2.21
C LEU A 669 3.70 40.99 -2.74
N LYS A 670 5.01 40.78 -2.96
CA LYS A 670 5.88 41.80 -3.57
C LYS A 670 5.50 42.13 -5.01
N ARG A 671 5.11 41.15 -5.84
CA ARG A 671 4.65 41.38 -7.21
C ARG A 671 3.29 42.06 -7.26
N ILE A 672 2.36 41.71 -6.37
CA ILE A 672 1.04 42.35 -6.26
C ILE A 672 1.23 43.81 -5.82
N VAL A 673 2.02 44.06 -4.77
CA VAL A 673 2.37 45.42 -4.33
C VAL A 673 3.10 46.19 -5.43
N ALA A 674 4.03 45.58 -6.16
CA ALA A 674 4.72 46.24 -7.27
C ALA A 674 3.81 46.53 -8.47
N THR A 675 2.88 45.63 -8.81
CA THR A 675 1.94 45.82 -9.94
C THR A 675 0.92 46.91 -9.62
N VAL A 676 0.54 47.03 -8.34
CA VAL A 676 -0.29 48.12 -7.81
C VAL A 676 0.48 49.44 -7.76
N SER A 677 1.75 49.45 -7.34
CA SER A 677 2.59 50.66 -7.29
C SER A 677 3.13 51.16 -8.64
N LEU A 678 3.26 50.29 -9.65
CA LEU A 678 3.75 50.68 -10.98
C LEU A 678 2.69 51.42 -11.82
N ARG A 679 1.40 51.24 -11.53
CA ARG A 679 0.31 51.95 -12.23
C ARG A 679 -0.14 53.24 -11.55
N SER A 680 0.22 53.48 -10.28
CA SER A 680 -0.02 54.75 -9.60
C SER A 680 0.96 55.88 -9.99
N ARG A 681 1.95 55.59 -10.84
CA ARG A 681 2.93 56.58 -11.35
C ARG A 681 2.66 57.02 -12.80
N HIS A 682 1.66 56.45 -13.46
CA HIS A 682 1.31 56.72 -14.86
C HIS A 682 -0.19 57.05 -15.04
N ALA A 683 -0.87 57.48 -13.97
CA ALA A 683 -2.22 58.04 -14.01
C ALA A 683 -2.16 59.49 -13.55
#